data_AF-A0A669F8G1-F1
#
_entry.id   AF-A0A669F8G1-F1
#
_cell.length_a   1.000
_cell.length_b   1.000
_cell.length_c   1.000
_cell.angle_alpha   90.00
_cell.angle_beta   90.00
_cell.angle_gamma   90.00
#
_symmetry.space_group_name_H-M   'P 1'
#
loop_
_entity.id
_entity.type
_entity.pdbx_description
1 polymer ?
#
loop_
_entity_poly.entity_id
_entity_poly.type
_entity_poly.pdbx_seq_one_letter_code
_entity_poly.pdbx_strand_id
1 'polypeptide(L)'
;MEVKKKPEEEENELVSELKRQLENEHLTPVEKLRLLNDGLNNALNSAAVHVNSGELARLKSQLYLSGVLIHCIHVLSLHPSSLWGDLSAAATLAHLTSSCCVGVEPGPHSETFHRLFLPSVVDALLSLAAQLVNRAENVSLFRKVMDSVGWLLAAHTHLTEKVLSSIHYEQIQVCDDVNVSLLCVQMWIQTCTANSDFLSGLSDDSILLLLNEAIGQLALSSDSTVGGASVRLILLMASQLGRCLRPLLLSFRGLDSLLHKDWRGRGFDRGIDQLIALIQSEKNVVSQSQGSSEHVRAACVIQAAWRSYKTRRRVKSLNRAVSVLQRKYRARRKEQQQQKEAQLWEEELKYQVCVRRQQARRRFHQKQRQLLQLLPADQVQTYLQECENRAAVVIQSFWRGFRERRHYSSTQRHMLRRERAVRTLQRGVHTHTSVKLYISAAGYCLLRLLFCFFQVRRFLQKRRAAKVPPLPPFWIGQKGLTDSRRAELNRQVDEYIATHQSFRVSPEECSCLHEEVQLLLLSVLQTGAQQRMEEQRVEALLAHVHTQLELLRDAPPLSVVTETDADTFLSPSGPVAARARDAHNAILQASRLPWWRMLGDTDAGHVNPLGSTHVPELEEELGGLYIGGTVADKKQTQVDEVKL
;
A
#
# COMPACT_ATOMS: atom_id res chain seq x y z
N MET A 1 32.41 -10.59 -62.52
CA MET A 1 32.50 -11.36 -61.27
C MET A 1 31.60 -10.66 -60.25
N GLU A 2 30.32 -11.04 -60.19
CA GLU A 2 29.48 -10.67 -59.05
C GLU A 2 29.97 -11.50 -57.87
N VAL A 3 30.54 -10.82 -56.88
CA VAL A 3 30.87 -11.41 -55.59
C VAL A 3 29.52 -11.68 -54.92
N LYS A 4 29.04 -12.93 -54.96
CA LYS A 4 27.93 -13.36 -54.11
C LYS A 4 28.29 -13.05 -52.67
N LYS A 5 27.58 -12.11 -52.04
CA LYS A 5 27.69 -11.82 -50.61
C LYS A 5 27.49 -13.11 -49.83
N LYS A 6 28.20 -13.26 -48.71
CA LYS A 6 27.96 -14.40 -47.82
C LYS A 6 26.56 -14.27 -47.24
N PRO A 7 25.79 -15.38 -47.09
CA PRO A 7 24.43 -15.35 -46.54
C PRO A 7 24.36 -14.68 -45.15
N GLU A 8 25.44 -14.70 -44.39
CA GLU A 8 25.56 -14.06 -43.06
C GLU A 8 25.54 -12.52 -43.10
N GLU A 9 26.01 -11.91 -44.20
CA GLU A 9 25.99 -10.46 -44.36
C GLU A 9 24.60 -9.98 -44.80
N GLU A 10 23.89 -10.77 -45.62
CA GLU A 10 22.54 -10.46 -46.08
C GLU A 10 21.51 -10.52 -44.94
N GLU A 11 21.58 -11.52 -44.05
CA GLU A 11 20.68 -11.63 -42.88
C GLU A 11 20.83 -10.46 -41.89
N ASN A 12 22.07 -10.06 -41.61
CA ASN A 12 22.36 -8.93 -40.72
C ASN A 12 21.88 -7.59 -41.31
N GLU A 13 21.99 -7.43 -42.64
CA GLU A 13 21.51 -6.25 -43.36
C GLU A 13 19.98 -6.16 -43.29
N LEU A 14 19.27 -7.29 -43.45
CA LEU A 14 17.81 -7.36 -43.31
C LEU A 14 17.31 -7.00 -41.91
N VAL A 15 17.92 -7.55 -40.85
CA VAL A 15 17.52 -7.26 -39.46
C VAL A 15 17.83 -5.80 -39.08
N SER A 16 18.96 -5.27 -39.55
CA SER A 16 19.35 -3.88 -39.30
C SER A 16 18.45 -2.88 -40.03
N GLU A 17 18.07 -3.18 -41.26
CA GLU A 17 17.13 -2.35 -42.03
C GLU A 17 15.73 -2.36 -41.42
N LEU A 18 15.25 -3.53 -40.98
CA LEU A 18 13.97 -3.65 -40.27
C LEU A 18 13.97 -2.79 -39.00
N LYS A 19 15.04 -2.86 -38.21
CA LYS A 19 15.20 -2.03 -37.00
C LYS A 19 15.15 -0.54 -37.33
N ARG A 20 15.90 -0.09 -38.34
CA ARG A 20 15.93 1.31 -38.78
C ARG A 20 14.54 1.82 -39.17
N GLN A 21 13.76 0.97 -39.85
CA GLN A 21 12.38 1.31 -40.22
C GLN A 21 11.47 1.40 -38.99
N LEU A 22 11.64 0.54 -37.98
CA LEU A 22 10.84 0.55 -36.74
C LEU A 22 11.12 1.75 -35.82
N GLU A 23 12.35 2.29 -35.87
CA GLU A 23 12.77 3.47 -35.11
C GLU A 23 12.18 4.78 -35.64
N ASN A 24 11.51 4.77 -36.80
CA ASN A 24 10.81 5.95 -37.30
C ASN A 24 9.60 6.29 -36.40
N GLU A 25 9.65 7.47 -35.76
CA GLU A 25 8.63 7.97 -34.84
C GLU A 25 7.28 8.28 -35.54
N HIS A 26 7.28 8.48 -36.86
CA HIS A 26 6.09 8.84 -37.63
C HIS A 26 5.19 7.66 -37.98
N LEU A 27 5.63 6.42 -37.76
CA LEU A 27 4.84 5.22 -38.06
C LEU A 27 3.73 5.02 -37.04
N THR A 28 2.50 4.85 -37.53
CA THR A 28 1.36 4.46 -36.71
C THR A 28 1.54 3.03 -36.16
N PRO A 29 0.92 2.67 -35.02
CA PRO A 29 1.03 1.32 -34.46
C PRO A 29 0.55 0.22 -35.42
N VAL A 30 -0.43 0.52 -36.29
CA VAL A 30 -0.92 -0.41 -37.33
C VAL A 30 0.11 -0.60 -38.43
N GLU A 31 0.79 0.46 -38.87
CA GLU A 31 1.89 0.35 -39.85
C GLU A 31 3.08 -0.40 -39.27
N LYS A 32 3.45 -0.15 -38.01
CA LYS A 32 4.49 -0.93 -37.30
C LYS A 32 4.12 -2.41 -37.22
N LEU A 33 2.85 -2.72 -36.96
CA LEU A 33 2.35 -4.09 -36.90
C LEU A 33 2.45 -4.82 -38.25
N ARG A 34 2.11 -4.16 -39.36
CA ARG A 34 2.26 -4.73 -40.71
C ARG A 34 3.73 -4.92 -41.08
N LEU A 35 4.55 -3.91 -40.83
CA LEU A 35 5.99 -3.95 -41.06
C LEU A 35 6.66 -5.11 -40.32
N LEU A 36 6.31 -5.32 -39.04
CA LEU A 36 6.82 -6.43 -38.24
C LEU A 36 6.38 -7.79 -38.78
N ASN A 37 5.11 -7.93 -39.17
CA ASN A 37 4.61 -9.17 -39.74
C ASN A 37 5.32 -9.52 -41.06
N ASP A 38 5.42 -8.57 -41.98
CA ASP A 38 6.06 -8.79 -43.28
C ASP A 38 7.57 -9.05 -43.11
N GLY A 39 8.23 -8.25 -42.28
CA GLY A 39 9.64 -8.38 -41.99
C GLY A 39 10.03 -9.69 -41.32
N LEU A 40 9.31 -10.08 -40.26
CA LEU A 40 9.55 -11.35 -39.58
C LEU A 40 9.22 -12.55 -40.46
N ASN A 41 8.10 -12.51 -41.20
CA ASN A 41 7.77 -13.58 -42.15
C ASN A 41 8.85 -13.74 -43.21
N ASN A 42 9.29 -12.62 -43.82
CA ASN A 42 10.32 -12.66 -44.85
C ASN A 42 11.64 -13.21 -44.30
N ALA A 43 12.08 -12.75 -43.13
CA ALA A 43 13.31 -13.20 -42.50
C ALA A 43 13.26 -14.68 -42.06
N LEU A 44 12.14 -15.13 -41.47
CA LEU A 44 11.98 -16.52 -41.07
C LEU A 44 11.86 -17.45 -42.28
N ASN A 45 11.14 -17.05 -43.33
CA ASN A 45 11.00 -17.85 -44.54
C ASN A 45 12.30 -17.91 -45.35
N SER A 46 13.07 -16.82 -45.42
CA SER A 46 14.38 -16.85 -46.09
C SER A 46 15.36 -17.78 -45.38
N ALA A 47 15.40 -17.75 -44.04
CA ALA A 47 16.24 -18.64 -43.26
C ALA A 47 15.75 -20.10 -43.28
N ALA A 48 14.44 -20.34 -43.36
CA ALA A 48 13.88 -21.70 -43.42
C ALA A 48 14.15 -22.43 -44.75
N VAL A 49 14.40 -21.70 -45.84
CA VAL A 49 14.77 -22.28 -47.14
C VAL A 49 16.19 -22.85 -47.13
N HIS A 50 17.04 -22.36 -46.23
CA HIS A 50 18.38 -22.89 -46.01
C HIS A 50 18.32 -24.01 -44.95
N VAL A 51 18.74 -25.23 -45.32
CA VAL A 51 18.52 -26.50 -44.58
C VAL A 51 19.23 -26.55 -43.20
N ASN A 52 20.05 -25.56 -42.85
CA ASN A 52 20.87 -25.57 -41.65
C ASN A 52 20.10 -24.99 -40.44
N SER A 53 19.75 -25.83 -39.47
CA SER A 53 19.09 -25.43 -38.21
C SER A 53 19.84 -24.35 -37.41
N GLY A 54 21.17 -24.27 -37.59
CA GLY A 54 22.01 -23.24 -36.96
C GLY A 54 21.83 -21.83 -37.52
N GLU A 55 21.47 -21.70 -38.80
CA GLU A 55 21.25 -20.38 -39.44
C GLU A 55 19.96 -19.74 -38.90
N LEU A 56 18.89 -20.53 -38.77
CA LEU A 56 17.64 -20.08 -38.17
C LEU A 56 17.80 -19.69 -36.68
N ALA A 57 18.55 -20.48 -35.90
CA ALA A 57 18.85 -20.15 -34.51
C ALA A 57 19.62 -18.84 -34.39
N ARG A 58 20.62 -18.63 -35.26
CA ARG A 58 21.40 -17.38 -35.32
C ARG A 58 20.55 -16.17 -35.69
N LEU A 59 19.70 -16.28 -36.72
CA LEU A 59 18.78 -15.21 -37.12
C LEU A 59 17.86 -14.82 -35.94
N LYS A 60 17.28 -15.79 -35.24
CA LYS A 60 16.44 -15.54 -34.06
C LYS A 60 17.22 -14.82 -32.95
N SER A 61 18.47 -15.20 -32.71
CA SER A 61 19.35 -14.48 -31.78
C SER A 61 19.61 -13.04 -32.22
N GLN A 62 19.79 -12.77 -33.51
CA GLN A 62 19.95 -11.42 -34.04
C GLN A 62 18.67 -10.59 -33.89
N LEU A 63 17.49 -11.16 -34.13
CA LEU A 63 16.20 -10.50 -33.90
C LEU A 63 16.00 -10.11 -32.43
N TYR A 64 16.46 -10.93 -31.49
CA TYR A 64 16.48 -10.58 -30.07
C TYR A 64 17.49 -9.47 -29.76
N LEU A 65 18.76 -9.65 -30.15
CA LEU A 65 19.85 -8.71 -29.82
C LEU A 65 19.69 -7.33 -30.47
N SER A 66 19.06 -7.27 -31.65
CA SER A 66 18.75 -6.00 -32.33
C SER A 66 17.66 -5.20 -31.61
N GLY A 67 16.82 -5.83 -30.79
CA GLY A 67 15.67 -5.22 -30.12
C GLY A 67 14.37 -5.29 -30.93
N VAL A 68 14.36 -5.92 -32.12
CA VAL A 68 13.17 -6.08 -32.95
C VAL A 68 12.05 -6.82 -32.21
N LEU A 69 12.40 -7.87 -31.45
CA LEU A 69 11.38 -8.61 -30.68
C LEU A 69 10.78 -7.78 -29.53
N ILE A 70 11.49 -6.78 -29.01
CA ILE A 70 10.95 -5.85 -28.01
C ILE A 70 9.88 -4.96 -28.64
N HIS A 71 10.07 -4.52 -29.89
CA HIS A 71 9.04 -3.80 -30.63
C HIS A 71 7.78 -4.65 -30.88
N CYS A 72 7.93 -5.96 -31.05
CA CYS A 72 6.80 -6.88 -31.18
C CYS A 72 5.96 -6.89 -29.89
N ILE A 73 6.61 -6.97 -28.72
CA ILE A 73 5.94 -6.89 -27.42
C ILE A 73 5.21 -5.55 -27.27
N HIS A 74 5.89 -4.43 -27.54
CA HIS A 74 5.27 -3.10 -27.43
C HIS A 74 4.01 -2.97 -28.27
N VAL A 75 4.03 -3.47 -29.51
CA VAL A 75 2.85 -3.44 -30.41
C VAL A 75 1.74 -4.35 -29.91
N LEU A 76 2.07 -5.56 -29.42
CA LEU A 76 1.10 -6.51 -28.88
C LEU A 76 0.47 -6.05 -27.55
N SER A 77 1.16 -5.23 -26.76
CA SER A 77 0.67 -4.69 -25.49
C SER A 77 -0.18 -3.43 -25.62
N LEU A 78 -0.41 -2.91 -26.83
CA LEU A 78 -1.23 -1.70 -27.02
C LEU A 78 -2.72 -1.94 -26.71
N HIS A 79 -3.39 -0.89 -26.23
CA HIS A 79 -4.80 -0.96 -25.89
C HIS A 79 -5.72 -1.17 -27.10
N PRO A 80 -6.90 -1.80 -26.90
CA PRO A 80 -7.80 -2.22 -27.98
C PRO A 80 -8.10 -1.10 -28.95
N SER A 81 -8.44 0.11 -28.49
CA SER A 81 -8.84 1.25 -29.31
C SER A 81 -7.86 1.60 -30.44
N SER A 82 -6.58 1.26 -30.28
CA SER A 82 -5.52 1.52 -31.27
C SER A 82 -5.35 0.40 -32.31
N LEU A 83 -5.92 -0.79 -32.09
CA LEU A 83 -5.71 -2.02 -32.87
C LEU A 83 -6.97 -2.50 -33.61
N TRP A 84 -8.10 -1.79 -33.51
CA TRP A 84 -9.43 -2.23 -34.05
C TRP A 84 -9.44 -2.54 -35.55
N GLY A 85 -8.41 -2.17 -36.31
CA GLY A 85 -8.31 -2.49 -37.74
C GLY A 85 -7.93 -3.95 -38.03
N ASP A 86 -6.94 -4.53 -37.34
CA ASP A 86 -6.24 -5.75 -37.81
C ASP A 86 -5.90 -6.76 -36.68
N LEU A 87 -6.89 -7.20 -35.88
CA LEU A 87 -6.70 -8.24 -34.84
C LEU A 87 -6.11 -9.55 -35.39
N SER A 88 -6.41 -9.88 -36.65
CA SER A 88 -5.82 -11.03 -37.34
C SER A 88 -4.30 -10.88 -37.52
N ALA A 89 -3.85 -9.68 -37.84
CA ALA A 89 -2.43 -9.39 -38.00
C ALA A 89 -1.72 -9.33 -36.63
N ALA A 90 -2.41 -8.90 -35.57
CA ALA A 90 -1.90 -9.02 -34.19
C ALA A 90 -1.75 -10.49 -33.75
N ALA A 91 -2.72 -11.35 -34.04
CA ALA A 91 -2.62 -12.79 -33.76
C ALA A 91 -1.52 -13.47 -34.58
N THR A 92 -1.24 -12.95 -35.79
CA THR A 92 -0.11 -13.42 -36.61
C THR A 92 1.23 -12.98 -36.03
N LEU A 93 1.33 -11.73 -35.57
CA LEU A 93 2.52 -11.22 -34.91
C LEU A 93 2.81 -11.97 -33.60
N ALA A 94 1.77 -12.29 -32.83
CA ALA A 94 1.84 -13.13 -31.63
C ALA A 94 2.46 -14.50 -31.94
N HIS A 95 2.01 -15.15 -33.02
CA HIS A 95 2.54 -16.43 -33.47
C HIS A 95 4.02 -16.33 -33.90
N LEU A 96 4.36 -15.33 -34.71
CA LEU A 96 5.75 -15.11 -35.15
C LEU A 96 6.67 -14.80 -33.97
N THR A 97 6.22 -13.98 -33.04
CA THR A 97 6.98 -13.63 -31.83
C THR A 97 7.25 -14.88 -30.99
N SER A 98 6.26 -15.73 -30.76
CA SER A 98 6.45 -17.01 -30.05
C SER A 98 7.43 -17.92 -30.78
N SER A 99 7.31 -18.06 -32.10
CA SER A 99 8.24 -18.86 -32.92
C SER A 99 9.68 -18.35 -32.85
N CYS A 100 9.87 -17.03 -32.84
CA CYS A 100 11.18 -16.40 -32.69
C CYS A 100 11.78 -16.60 -31.29
N CYS A 101 10.98 -16.91 -30.27
CA CYS A 101 11.45 -17.14 -28.89
C CYS A 101 11.87 -18.59 -28.61
N VAL A 102 11.62 -19.51 -29.55
CA VAL A 102 11.98 -20.93 -29.41
C VAL A 102 13.26 -21.24 -30.20
N GLY A 103 14.24 -21.85 -29.54
CA GLY A 103 15.54 -22.21 -30.15
C GLY A 103 16.50 -21.03 -30.33
N VAL A 104 16.38 -20.00 -29.49
CA VAL A 104 17.29 -18.83 -29.48
C VAL A 104 18.54 -19.15 -28.68
N GLU A 105 19.70 -18.74 -29.17
CA GLU A 105 20.97 -18.76 -28.43
C GLU A 105 21.39 -17.31 -28.08
N PRO A 106 20.88 -16.73 -26.98
CA PRO A 106 21.12 -15.33 -26.61
C PRO A 106 22.54 -15.05 -26.08
N GLY A 107 23.39 -16.08 -25.97
CA GLY A 107 24.77 -15.99 -25.50
C GLY A 107 24.86 -15.33 -24.11
N PRO A 108 25.60 -14.21 -23.96
CA PRO A 108 25.79 -13.54 -22.67
C PRO A 108 24.50 -12.94 -22.08
N HIS A 109 23.44 -12.76 -22.90
CA HIS A 109 22.15 -12.21 -22.48
C HIS A 109 21.12 -13.31 -22.14
N SER A 110 21.56 -14.53 -21.84
CA SER A 110 20.67 -15.65 -21.53
C SER A 110 19.83 -15.42 -20.27
N GLU A 111 20.41 -14.87 -19.21
CA GLU A 111 19.67 -14.62 -17.96
C GLU A 111 18.58 -13.55 -18.17
N THR A 112 18.89 -12.46 -18.87
CA THR A 112 17.92 -11.41 -19.19
C THR A 112 16.82 -11.91 -20.13
N PHE A 113 17.17 -12.75 -21.10
CA PHE A 113 16.22 -13.39 -22.01
C PHE A 113 15.19 -14.24 -21.24
N HIS A 114 15.65 -15.15 -20.38
CA HIS A 114 14.76 -16.09 -19.69
C HIS A 114 13.97 -15.47 -18.53
N ARG A 115 14.55 -14.49 -17.81
CA ARG A 115 13.92 -13.88 -16.62
C ARG A 115 13.08 -12.64 -16.88
N LEU A 116 13.40 -11.86 -17.92
CA LEU A 116 12.72 -10.58 -18.18
C LEU A 116 11.95 -10.63 -19.49
N PHE A 117 12.63 -11.01 -20.57
CA PHE A 117 12.05 -10.96 -21.90
C PHE A 117 10.94 -12.01 -22.10
N LEU A 118 11.20 -13.30 -21.88
CA LEU A 118 10.18 -14.35 -22.07
C LEU A 118 8.89 -14.14 -21.25
N PRO A 119 8.95 -13.76 -19.95
CA PRO A 119 7.74 -13.42 -19.19
C PRO A 119 6.95 -12.25 -19.78
N SER A 120 7.63 -11.22 -20.33
CA SER A 120 6.96 -10.10 -20.98
C SER A 120 6.29 -10.47 -22.31
N VAL A 121 6.86 -11.43 -23.07
CA VAL A 121 6.19 -12.03 -24.23
C VAL A 121 4.92 -12.74 -23.81
N VAL A 122 4.98 -13.58 -22.77
CA VAL A 122 3.80 -14.29 -22.23
C VAL A 122 2.72 -13.32 -21.80
N ASP A 123 3.07 -12.27 -21.04
CA ASP A 123 2.10 -11.27 -20.59
C ASP A 123 1.44 -10.54 -21.78
N ALA A 124 2.20 -10.19 -22.83
CA ALA A 124 1.64 -9.57 -24.04
C ALA A 124 0.68 -10.51 -24.80
N LEU A 125 1.05 -11.79 -24.94
CA LEU A 125 0.20 -12.81 -25.58
C LEU A 125 -1.10 -13.04 -24.79
N LEU A 126 -1.01 -13.17 -23.46
CA LEU A 126 -2.18 -13.37 -22.61
C LEU A 126 -3.07 -12.12 -22.56
N SER A 127 -2.47 -10.93 -22.57
CA SER A 127 -3.22 -9.67 -22.67
C SER A 127 -4.01 -9.60 -23.97
N LEU A 128 -3.40 -9.96 -25.10
CA LEU A 128 -4.09 -10.06 -26.39
C LEU A 128 -5.18 -11.13 -26.35
N ALA A 129 -4.92 -12.31 -25.78
CA ALA A 129 -5.90 -13.38 -25.66
C ALA A 129 -7.12 -12.94 -24.85
N ALA A 130 -6.93 -12.27 -23.71
CA ALA A 130 -8.01 -11.74 -22.88
C ALA A 130 -8.88 -10.71 -23.63
N GLN A 131 -8.29 -9.93 -24.55
CA GLN A 131 -9.04 -9.01 -25.41
C GLN A 131 -9.92 -9.75 -26.45
N LEU A 132 -9.52 -10.95 -26.88
CA LEU A 132 -10.24 -11.73 -27.89
C LEU A 132 -11.44 -12.52 -27.32
N VAL A 133 -11.46 -12.78 -26.01
CA VAL A 133 -12.48 -13.60 -25.32
C VAL A 133 -13.90 -13.02 -25.41
N ASN A 134 -14.07 -11.70 -25.48
CA ASN A 134 -15.39 -11.06 -25.44
C ASN A 134 -16.12 -10.99 -26.80
N ARG A 135 -15.60 -11.64 -27.86
CA ARG A 135 -16.19 -11.58 -29.22
C ARG A 135 -16.24 -12.98 -29.85
N ALA A 136 -17.44 -13.51 -30.05
CA ALA A 136 -17.65 -14.85 -30.63
C ALA A 136 -16.99 -15.05 -32.01
N GLU A 137 -16.82 -13.99 -32.79
CA GLU A 137 -16.17 -14.02 -34.11
C GLU A 137 -14.65 -14.26 -34.03
N ASN A 138 -14.04 -14.08 -32.87
CA ASN A 138 -12.58 -14.12 -32.68
C ASN A 138 -12.05 -15.47 -32.15
N VAL A 139 -12.87 -16.51 -32.06
CA VAL A 139 -12.46 -17.82 -31.51
C VAL A 139 -11.26 -18.43 -32.26
N SER A 140 -11.19 -18.27 -33.58
CA SER A 140 -10.06 -18.74 -34.39
C SER A 140 -8.77 -17.96 -34.11
N LEU A 141 -8.87 -16.65 -33.89
CA LEU A 141 -7.75 -15.79 -33.53
C LEU A 141 -7.28 -16.09 -32.09
N PHE A 142 -8.22 -16.27 -31.17
CA PHE A 142 -7.93 -16.66 -29.79
C PHE A 142 -7.19 -18.00 -29.76
N ARG A 143 -7.69 -19.02 -30.49
CA ARG A 143 -6.99 -20.29 -30.66
C ARG A 143 -5.55 -20.09 -31.14
N LYS A 144 -5.34 -19.30 -32.19
CA LYS A 144 -3.99 -19.03 -32.73
C LYS A 144 -3.06 -18.42 -31.67
N VAL A 145 -3.55 -17.50 -30.84
CA VAL A 145 -2.76 -16.90 -29.75
C VAL A 145 -2.48 -17.92 -28.64
N MET A 146 -3.49 -18.70 -28.22
CA MET A 146 -3.32 -19.72 -27.18
C MET A 146 -2.40 -20.87 -27.62
N ASP A 147 -2.48 -21.30 -28.88
CA ASP A 147 -1.54 -22.28 -29.46
C ASP A 147 -0.10 -21.72 -29.43
N SER A 148 0.06 -20.41 -29.64
CA SER A 148 1.36 -19.73 -29.56
C SER A 148 1.89 -19.68 -28.12
N VAL A 149 1.03 -19.54 -27.12
CA VAL A 149 1.39 -19.67 -25.69
C VAL A 149 1.79 -21.11 -25.37
N GLY A 150 1.00 -22.10 -25.81
CA GLY A 150 1.30 -23.52 -25.64
C GLY A 150 2.65 -23.94 -26.24
N TRP A 151 2.94 -23.45 -27.44
CA TRP A 151 4.23 -23.67 -28.11
C TRP A 151 5.42 -23.13 -27.29
N LEU A 152 5.27 -21.92 -26.72
CA LEU A 152 6.28 -21.29 -25.89
C LEU A 152 6.49 -22.07 -24.57
N LEU A 153 5.41 -22.53 -23.94
CA LEU A 153 5.45 -23.33 -22.71
C LEU A 153 6.12 -24.69 -22.92
N ALA A 154 5.89 -25.33 -24.07
CA ALA A 154 6.49 -26.61 -24.40
C ALA A 154 8.03 -26.51 -24.50
N ALA A 155 8.54 -25.37 -25.00
CA ALA A 155 9.96 -25.08 -25.10
C ALA A 155 10.56 -24.55 -23.78
N HIS A 156 9.80 -23.78 -22.99
CA HIS A 156 10.26 -23.07 -21.81
C HIS A 156 9.36 -23.35 -20.60
N THR A 157 9.59 -24.49 -19.93
CA THR A 157 8.71 -25.01 -18.87
C THR A 157 8.55 -24.06 -17.68
N HIS A 158 9.55 -23.23 -17.37
CA HIS A 158 9.53 -22.27 -16.25
C HIS A 158 8.48 -21.17 -16.41
N LEU A 159 7.97 -20.94 -17.63
CA LEU A 159 6.93 -19.96 -17.88
C LEU A 159 5.53 -20.44 -17.44
N THR A 160 5.38 -21.73 -17.11
CA THR A 160 4.12 -22.31 -16.66
C THR A 160 3.58 -21.63 -15.41
N GLU A 161 4.44 -21.37 -14.42
CA GLU A 161 4.07 -20.65 -13.20
C GLU A 161 3.60 -19.23 -13.51
N LYS A 162 4.25 -18.56 -14.47
CA LYS A 162 3.90 -17.20 -14.90
C LYS A 162 2.55 -17.16 -15.62
N VAL A 163 2.22 -18.15 -16.44
CA VAL A 163 0.89 -18.25 -17.09
C VAL A 163 -0.20 -18.48 -16.03
N LEU A 164 0.00 -19.47 -15.15
CA LEU A 164 -0.99 -19.84 -14.13
C LEU A 164 -1.19 -18.75 -13.06
N SER A 165 -0.23 -17.84 -12.87
CA SER A 165 -0.34 -16.69 -11.95
C SER A 165 -0.71 -15.37 -12.64
N SER A 166 -0.96 -15.38 -13.95
CA SER A 166 -1.26 -14.16 -14.71
C SER A 166 -2.70 -13.70 -14.51
N ILE A 167 -2.87 -12.41 -14.23
CA ILE A 167 -4.18 -11.75 -14.12
C ILE A 167 -4.96 -11.87 -15.44
N HIS A 168 -4.26 -11.81 -16.58
CA HIS A 168 -4.91 -11.95 -17.89
C HIS A 168 -5.41 -13.38 -18.13
N TYR A 169 -4.68 -14.38 -17.63
CA TYR A 169 -5.11 -15.77 -17.74
C TYR A 169 -6.30 -16.08 -16.83
N GLU A 170 -6.30 -15.54 -15.61
CA GLU A 170 -7.46 -15.60 -14.70
C GLU A 170 -8.71 -14.97 -15.35
N GLN A 171 -8.57 -13.81 -16.01
CA GLN A 171 -9.67 -13.18 -16.76
C GLN A 171 -10.24 -14.07 -17.87
N ILE A 172 -9.37 -14.80 -18.58
CA ILE A 172 -9.78 -15.75 -19.63
C ILE A 172 -10.55 -16.92 -19.01
N GLN A 173 -10.11 -17.43 -17.86
CA GLN A 173 -10.72 -18.58 -17.18
C GLN A 173 -12.07 -18.29 -16.53
N VAL A 174 -12.29 -17.05 -16.09
CA VAL A 174 -13.58 -16.59 -15.52
C VAL A 174 -14.65 -16.41 -16.61
N CYS A 175 -14.29 -16.48 -17.88
CA CYS A 175 -15.25 -16.36 -18.97
C CYS A 175 -16.20 -17.59 -19.03
N ASP A 176 -17.50 -17.33 -19.13
CA ASP A 176 -18.55 -18.36 -19.23
C ASP A 176 -18.63 -19.01 -20.63
N ASP A 177 -17.75 -18.68 -21.58
CA ASP A 177 -17.74 -19.28 -22.92
C ASP A 177 -17.08 -20.67 -22.93
N VAL A 178 -17.90 -21.68 -23.21
CA VAL A 178 -17.50 -23.09 -23.32
C VAL A 178 -16.34 -23.29 -24.31
N ASN A 179 -16.31 -22.55 -25.42
CA ASN A 179 -15.25 -22.67 -26.43
C ASN A 179 -13.90 -22.17 -25.89
N VAL A 180 -13.93 -21.08 -25.11
CA VAL A 180 -12.73 -20.50 -24.50
C VAL A 180 -12.16 -21.46 -23.47
N SER A 181 -13.00 -22.00 -22.58
CA SER A 181 -12.59 -23.01 -21.60
C SER A 181 -12.06 -24.28 -22.26
N LEU A 182 -12.72 -24.76 -23.32
CA LEU A 182 -12.24 -25.92 -24.07
C LEU A 182 -10.87 -25.68 -24.69
N LEU A 183 -10.63 -24.51 -25.29
CA LEU A 183 -9.35 -24.15 -25.89
C LEU A 183 -8.24 -24.03 -24.85
N CYS A 184 -8.52 -23.49 -23.67
CA CYS A 184 -7.58 -23.45 -22.55
C CYS A 184 -7.15 -24.86 -22.10
N VAL A 185 -8.11 -25.77 -21.89
CA VAL A 185 -7.81 -27.15 -21.51
C VAL A 185 -7.09 -27.89 -22.64
N GLN A 186 -7.47 -27.66 -23.89
CA GLN A 186 -6.81 -28.25 -25.06
C GLN A 186 -5.36 -27.77 -25.22
N MET A 187 -5.07 -26.50 -24.98
CA MET A 187 -3.70 -25.97 -24.96
C MET A 187 -2.85 -26.74 -23.95
N TRP A 188 -3.33 -26.93 -22.71
CA TRP A 188 -2.58 -27.69 -21.71
C TRP A 188 -2.37 -29.16 -22.10
N ILE A 189 -3.39 -29.81 -22.66
CA ILE A 189 -3.25 -31.18 -23.19
C ILE A 189 -2.16 -31.21 -24.26
N GLN A 190 -2.18 -30.28 -25.21
CA GLN A 190 -1.20 -30.20 -26.29
C GLN A 190 0.21 -29.98 -25.76
N THR A 191 0.40 -29.03 -24.83
CA THR A 191 1.69 -28.76 -24.19
C THR A 191 2.25 -30.00 -23.51
N CYS A 192 1.43 -30.70 -22.71
CA CYS A 192 1.86 -31.91 -22.02
C CYS A 192 2.08 -33.11 -22.97
N THR A 193 1.46 -33.13 -24.16
CA THR A 193 1.73 -34.15 -25.19
C THR A 193 2.96 -33.84 -26.05
N ALA A 194 3.23 -32.56 -26.30
CA ALA A 194 4.31 -32.12 -27.17
C ALA A 194 5.69 -32.33 -26.53
N ASN A 195 5.76 -32.24 -25.19
CA ASN A 195 6.98 -32.47 -24.44
C ASN A 195 6.68 -33.45 -23.29
N SER A 196 7.19 -34.69 -23.40
CA SER A 196 6.99 -35.76 -22.41
C SER A 196 7.57 -35.43 -21.03
N ASP A 197 8.59 -34.57 -21.01
CA ASP A 197 9.30 -34.18 -19.79
C ASP A 197 8.74 -32.87 -19.21
N PHE A 198 7.77 -32.25 -19.87
CA PHE A 198 7.14 -30.98 -19.46
C PHE A 198 6.71 -31.00 -18.01
N LEU A 199 5.88 -31.98 -17.62
CA LEU A 199 5.35 -32.09 -16.26
C LEU A 199 6.43 -32.43 -15.24
N SER A 200 7.49 -33.16 -15.64
CA SER A 200 8.60 -33.51 -14.75
C SER A 200 9.47 -32.31 -14.39
N GLY A 201 9.49 -31.28 -15.23
CA GLY A 201 10.22 -30.03 -15.00
C GLY A 201 9.46 -28.98 -14.19
N LEU A 202 8.21 -29.25 -13.80
CA LEU A 202 7.38 -28.32 -13.03
C LEU A 202 7.58 -28.48 -11.51
N SER A 203 7.38 -27.39 -10.77
CA SER A 203 7.28 -27.44 -9.31
C SER A 203 5.96 -28.07 -8.86
N ASP A 204 5.94 -28.66 -7.65
CA ASP A 204 4.72 -29.21 -7.05
C ASP A 204 3.59 -28.18 -6.99
N ASP A 205 3.91 -26.91 -6.73
CA ASP A 205 2.96 -25.80 -6.72
C ASP A 205 2.37 -25.53 -8.12
N SER A 206 3.19 -25.55 -9.18
CA SER A 206 2.72 -25.39 -10.56
C SER A 206 1.84 -26.56 -11.01
N ILE A 207 2.19 -27.79 -10.60
CA ILE A 207 1.38 -28.99 -10.86
C ILE A 207 0.03 -28.87 -10.13
N LEU A 208 0.03 -28.37 -8.89
CA LEU A 208 -1.21 -28.14 -8.13
C LEU A 208 -2.08 -27.05 -8.77
N LEU A 209 -1.49 -25.96 -9.26
CA LEU A 209 -2.21 -24.92 -9.98
C LEU A 209 -2.83 -25.45 -11.29
N LEU A 210 -2.10 -26.26 -12.06
CA LEU A 210 -2.63 -26.90 -13.27
C LEU A 210 -3.76 -27.90 -12.95
N LEU A 211 -3.62 -28.62 -11.83
CA LEU A 211 -4.65 -29.55 -11.35
C LEU A 211 -5.90 -28.80 -10.84
N ASN A 212 -5.72 -27.70 -10.12
CA ASN A 212 -6.80 -26.78 -9.73
C ASN A 212 -7.57 -26.31 -10.96
N GLU A 213 -6.87 -26.03 -12.07
CA GLU A 213 -7.53 -25.60 -13.30
C GLU A 213 -8.42 -26.70 -13.88
N ALA A 214 -7.88 -27.90 -14.09
CA ALA A 214 -8.66 -29.01 -14.65
C ALA A 214 -9.86 -29.39 -13.76
N ILE A 215 -9.67 -29.40 -12.43
CA ILE A 215 -10.74 -29.71 -11.47
C ILE A 215 -11.74 -28.55 -11.35
N GLY A 216 -11.27 -27.30 -11.41
CA GLY A 216 -12.12 -26.11 -11.43
C GLY A 216 -13.08 -26.12 -12.61
N GLN A 217 -12.58 -26.45 -13.81
CA GLN A 217 -13.42 -26.63 -15.00
C GLN A 217 -14.45 -27.77 -14.82
N LEU A 218 -14.10 -28.86 -14.13
CA LEU A 218 -15.04 -29.94 -13.80
C LEU A 218 -16.11 -29.55 -12.76
N ALA A 219 -15.83 -28.56 -11.92
CA ALA A 219 -16.76 -28.08 -10.90
C ALA A 219 -17.69 -26.97 -11.43
N LEU A 220 -17.19 -26.15 -12.37
CA LEU A 220 -17.90 -24.98 -12.88
C LEU A 220 -18.59 -25.25 -14.23
N SER A 221 -18.02 -26.07 -15.11
CA SER A 221 -18.59 -26.35 -16.42
C SER A 221 -19.66 -27.44 -16.36
N SER A 222 -20.70 -27.30 -17.18
CA SER A 222 -21.73 -28.33 -17.39
C SER A 222 -21.60 -29.05 -18.75
N ASP A 223 -20.64 -28.62 -19.58
CA ASP A 223 -20.44 -29.13 -20.93
C ASP A 223 -19.61 -30.43 -20.95
N SER A 224 -20.08 -31.43 -21.72
CA SER A 224 -19.44 -32.75 -21.77
C SER A 224 -18.09 -32.73 -22.49
N THR A 225 -17.87 -31.81 -23.43
CA THR A 225 -16.61 -31.71 -24.17
C THR A 225 -15.51 -31.09 -23.29
N VAL A 226 -15.84 -30.05 -22.53
CA VAL A 226 -14.93 -29.44 -21.55
C VAL A 226 -14.62 -30.42 -20.43
N GLY A 227 -15.64 -31.05 -19.83
CA GLY A 227 -15.42 -32.04 -18.77
C GLY A 227 -14.61 -33.25 -19.24
N GLY A 228 -14.89 -33.77 -20.44
CA GLY A 228 -14.11 -34.84 -21.05
C GLY A 228 -12.66 -34.47 -21.30
N ALA A 229 -12.40 -33.23 -21.77
CA ALA A 229 -11.05 -32.71 -21.94
C ALA A 229 -10.31 -32.57 -20.59
N SER A 230 -10.99 -32.07 -19.55
CA SER A 230 -10.41 -31.92 -18.21
C SER A 230 -10.05 -33.27 -17.58
N VAL A 231 -10.93 -34.29 -17.69
CA VAL A 231 -10.61 -35.66 -17.25
C VAL A 231 -9.41 -36.21 -18.03
N ARG A 232 -9.36 -35.98 -19.35
CA ARG A 232 -8.23 -36.40 -20.18
C ARG A 232 -6.91 -35.74 -19.75
N LEU A 233 -6.92 -34.45 -19.42
CA LEU A 233 -5.75 -33.73 -18.91
C LEU A 233 -5.25 -34.34 -17.59
N ILE A 234 -6.15 -34.59 -16.63
CA ILE A 234 -5.80 -35.19 -15.35
C ILE A 234 -5.21 -36.60 -15.52
N LEU A 235 -5.79 -37.42 -16.40
CA LEU A 235 -5.28 -38.76 -16.70
C LEU A 235 -3.90 -38.70 -17.39
N LEU A 236 -3.69 -37.73 -18.27
CA LEU A 236 -2.40 -37.52 -18.91
C LEU A 236 -1.35 -37.12 -17.88
N MET A 237 -1.67 -36.20 -16.97
CA MET A 237 -0.81 -35.86 -15.83
C MET A 237 -0.52 -37.10 -14.97
N ALA A 238 -1.52 -37.95 -14.71
CA ALA A 238 -1.36 -39.16 -13.91
C ALA A 238 -0.43 -40.18 -14.57
N SER A 239 -0.45 -40.26 -15.90
CA SER A 239 0.42 -41.15 -16.66
C SER A 239 1.89 -40.73 -16.63
N GLN A 240 2.17 -39.42 -16.64
CA GLN A 240 3.55 -38.89 -16.68
C GLN A 240 4.15 -38.69 -15.28
N LEU A 241 3.37 -38.21 -14.31
CA LEU A 241 3.84 -37.94 -12.93
C LEU A 241 3.70 -39.16 -12.00
N GLY A 242 2.96 -40.20 -12.42
CA GLY A 242 2.86 -41.47 -11.72
C GLY A 242 2.37 -41.33 -10.27
N ARG A 243 3.24 -41.67 -9.30
CA ARG A 243 2.90 -41.65 -7.87
C ARG A 243 2.87 -40.24 -7.26
N CYS A 244 3.54 -39.26 -7.88
CA CYS A 244 3.64 -37.89 -7.35
C CYS A 244 2.32 -37.12 -7.46
N LEU A 245 1.49 -37.42 -8.46
CA LEU A 245 0.19 -36.76 -8.64
C LEU A 245 -0.88 -37.24 -7.62
N ARG A 246 -0.75 -38.48 -7.12
CA ARG A 246 -1.80 -39.11 -6.30
C ARG A 246 -2.04 -38.38 -4.96
N PRO A 247 -1.02 -37.97 -4.19
CA PRO A 247 -1.23 -37.13 -2.99
C PRO A 247 -1.88 -35.78 -3.30
N LEU A 248 -1.55 -35.17 -4.44
CA LEU A 248 -2.14 -33.90 -4.87
C LEU A 248 -3.62 -34.06 -5.21
N LEU A 249 -4.02 -35.13 -5.90
CA LEU A 249 -5.43 -35.46 -6.17
C LEU A 249 -6.24 -35.66 -4.88
N LEU A 250 -5.65 -36.26 -3.85
CA LEU A 250 -6.30 -36.47 -2.55
C LEU A 250 -6.49 -35.19 -1.74
N SER A 251 -5.82 -34.09 -2.10
CA SER A 251 -6.07 -32.79 -1.48
C SER A 251 -7.46 -32.24 -1.82
N PHE A 252 -8.05 -32.67 -2.94
CA PHE A 252 -9.38 -32.27 -3.41
C PHE A 252 -10.47 -33.16 -2.80
N ARG A 253 -11.02 -32.73 -1.66
CA ARG A 253 -12.12 -33.45 -1.00
C ARG A 253 -13.38 -33.43 -1.88
N GLY A 254 -13.95 -34.61 -2.14
CA GLY A 254 -15.23 -34.73 -2.86
C GLY A 254 -15.08 -34.89 -4.38
N LEU A 255 -13.86 -34.94 -4.92
CA LEU A 255 -13.62 -35.22 -6.35
C LEU A 255 -14.21 -36.56 -6.79
N ASP A 256 -14.14 -37.59 -5.94
CA ASP A 256 -14.77 -38.89 -6.17
C ASP A 256 -16.29 -38.77 -6.32
N SER A 257 -16.92 -37.96 -5.48
CA SER A 257 -18.36 -37.70 -5.54
C SER A 257 -18.78 -36.89 -6.76
N LEU A 258 -17.99 -35.88 -7.15
CA LEU A 258 -18.23 -35.03 -8.32
C LEU A 258 -18.16 -35.86 -9.62
N LEU A 259 -17.12 -36.68 -9.76
CA LEU A 259 -16.96 -37.56 -10.92
C LEU A 259 -18.09 -38.59 -11.04
N HIS A 260 -18.53 -39.16 -9.91
CA HIS A 260 -19.60 -40.15 -9.91
C HIS A 260 -21.00 -39.55 -10.14
N LYS A 261 -21.28 -38.36 -9.60
CA LYS A 261 -22.63 -37.77 -9.63
C LYS A 261 -22.87 -36.93 -10.88
N ASP A 262 -21.92 -36.08 -11.23
CA ASP A 262 -22.17 -34.99 -12.18
C ASP A 262 -21.73 -35.35 -13.61
N TRP A 263 -20.76 -36.26 -13.73
CA TRP A 263 -20.08 -36.57 -15.00
C TRP A 263 -20.31 -37.98 -15.56
N ARG A 264 -20.81 -38.94 -14.76
CA ARG A 264 -21.16 -40.27 -15.26
C ARG A 264 -22.28 -40.23 -16.29
N GLY A 265 -22.17 -41.06 -17.33
CA GLY A 265 -23.15 -41.18 -18.42
C GLY A 265 -23.02 -40.11 -19.51
N ARG A 266 -21.97 -39.26 -19.47
CA ARG A 266 -21.76 -38.17 -20.44
C ARG A 266 -20.84 -38.54 -21.62
N GLY A 267 -20.51 -39.82 -21.80
CA GLY A 267 -19.82 -40.33 -23.00
C GLY A 267 -18.31 -40.56 -22.88
N PHE A 268 -17.72 -40.37 -21.69
CA PHE A 268 -16.30 -40.60 -21.43
C PHE A 268 -16.07 -41.37 -20.10
N ASP A 269 -17.02 -42.24 -19.76
CA ASP A 269 -17.05 -43.01 -18.50
C ASP A 269 -15.79 -43.84 -18.25
N ARG A 270 -15.13 -44.34 -19.31
CA ARG A 270 -13.85 -45.05 -19.19
C ARG A 270 -12.77 -44.20 -18.51
N GLY A 271 -12.71 -42.89 -18.82
CA GLY A 271 -11.76 -41.97 -18.19
C GLY A 271 -12.13 -41.68 -16.74
N ILE A 272 -13.43 -41.54 -16.46
CA ILE A 272 -13.95 -41.36 -15.11
C ILE A 272 -13.62 -42.57 -14.22
N ASP A 273 -13.86 -43.79 -14.70
CA ASP A 273 -13.57 -45.01 -13.95
C ASP A 273 -12.06 -45.18 -13.70
N GLN A 274 -11.21 -44.81 -14.66
CA GLN A 274 -9.75 -44.79 -14.45
C GLN A 274 -9.33 -43.82 -13.36
N LEU A 275 -9.88 -42.60 -13.35
CA LEU A 275 -9.56 -41.58 -12.35
C LEU A 275 -10.07 -41.99 -10.96
N ILE A 276 -11.26 -42.59 -10.88
CA ILE A 276 -11.82 -43.11 -9.64
C ILE A 276 -10.98 -44.27 -9.09
N ALA A 277 -10.52 -45.18 -9.95
CA ALA A 277 -9.61 -46.26 -9.54
C ALA A 277 -8.28 -45.72 -8.98
N LEU A 278 -7.74 -44.64 -9.57
CA LEU A 278 -6.54 -43.97 -9.05
C LEU A 278 -6.77 -43.42 -7.64
N ILE A 279 -7.91 -42.75 -7.39
CA ILE A 279 -8.30 -42.18 -6.09
C ILE A 279 -8.59 -43.26 -5.04
N GLN A 280 -9.27 -44.35 -5.42
CA GLN A 280 -9.70 -45.40 -4.49
C GLN A 280 -8.61 -46.41 -4.10
N SER A 281 -7.54 -46.53 -4.89
CA SER A 281 -6.44 -47.49 -4.66
C SER A 281 -5.73 -47.36 -3.28
N GLU A 282 -5.92 -46.24 -2.55
CA GLU A 282 -5.36 -46.04 -1.20
C GLU A 282 -6.40 -46.11 -0.07
N LYS A 283 -7.72 -46.05 -0.34
CA LYS A 283 -8.74 -46.26 0.72
C LYS A 283 -8.58 -47.65 1.37
N ASN A 284 -8.05 -48.63 0.65
CA ASN A 284 -7.78 -49.99 1.16
C ASN A 284 -6.52 -50.12 2.03
N VAL A 285 -5.60 -49.15 2.02
CA VAL A 285 -4.44 -49.11 2.93
C VAL A 285 -4.77 -48.32 4.22
N VAL A 286 -5.74 -47.40 4.13
CA VAL A 286 -6.20 -46.55 5.25
C VAL A 286 -7.16 -47.29 6.21
N SER A 287 -7.72 -48.45 5.82
CA SER A 287 -8.61 -49.23 6.69
C SER A 287 -7.94 -49.81 7.95
N GLN A 288 -6.60 -49.88 8.02
CA GLN A 288 -5.87 -50.22 9.25
C GLN A 288 -5.54 -49.00 10.14
N SER A 289 -5.77 -47.76 9.68
CA SER A 289 -5.39 -46.53 10.39
C SER A 289 -6.56 -45.69 10.93
N GLN A 290 -7.80 -46.18 10.83
CA GLN A 290 -8.97 -45.51 11.42
C GLN A 290 -8.85 -45.30 12.93
N GLY A 291 -8.23 -46.24 13.66
CA GLY A 291 -7.93 -46.08 15.08
C GLY A 291 -6.95 -44.96 15.40
N SER A 292 -6.07 -44.56 14.47
CA SER A 292 -5.08 -43.48 14.66
C SER A 292 -5.64 -42.11 14.25
N SER A 293 -6.44 -42.05 13.17
CA SER A 293 -7.01 -40.80 12.67
C SER A 293 -7.99 -40.14 13.65
N GLU A 294 -8.73 -40.90 14.46
CA GLU A 294 -9.63 -40.33 15.47
C GLU A 294 -8.86 -39.71 16.64
N HIS A 295 -7.76 -40.34 17.08
CA HIS A 295 -6.87 -39.78 18.08
C HIS A 295 -6.16 -38.51 17.58
N VAL A 296 -5.73 -38.49 16.31
CA VAL A 296 -5.16 -37.29 15.68
C VAL A 296 -6.22 -36.18 15.57
N ARG A 297 -7.46 -36.51 15.17
CA ARG A 297 -8.56 -35.53 15.11
C ARG A 297 -8.91 -34.96 16.48
N ALA A 298 -9.00 -35.81 17.51
CA ALA A 298 -9.22 -35.37 18.90
C ALA A 298 -8.06 -34.49 19.40
N ALA A 299 -6.82 -34.87 19.13
CA ALA A 299 -5.64 -34.08 19.45
C ALA A 299 -5.65 -32.72 18.73
N CYS A 300 -6.01 -32.68 17.44
CA CYS A 300 -6.14 -31.44 16.68
C CYS A 300 -7.22 -30.51 17.26
N VAL A 301 -8.38 -31.04 17.68
CA VAL A 301 -9.45 -30.25 18.32
C VAL A 301 -8.97 -29.69 19.66
N ILE A 302 -8.34 -30.51 20.51
CA ILE A 302 -7.79 -30.07 21.80
C ILE A 302 -6.70 -29.02 21.60
N GLN A 303 -5.79 -29.23 20.64
CA GLN A 303 -4.73 -28.28 20.33
C GLN A 303 -5.28 -26.97 19.74
N ALA A 304 -6.29 -27.03 18.88
CA ALA A 304 -6.95 -25.85 18.33
C ALA A 304 -7.66 -25.06 19.44
N ALA A 305 -8.35 -25.74 20.36
CA ALA A 305 -8.98 -25.13 21.52
C ALA A 305 -7.95 -24.47 22.45
N TRP A 306 -6.83 -25.13 22.72
CA TRP A 306 -5.73 -24.58 23.54
C TRP A 306 -5.00 -23.41 22.88
N ARG A 307 -4.66 -23.52 21.58
CA ARG A 307 -4.07 -22.42 20.80
C ARG A 307 -5.00 -21.20 20.81
N SER A 308 -6.30 -21.42 20.63
CA SER A 308 -7.31 -20.36 20.68
C SER A 308 -7.41 -19.72 22.07
N TYR A 309 -7.41 -20.51 23.15
CA TYR A 309 -7.37 -20.00 24.53
C TYR A 309 -6.11 -19.16 24.80
N LYS A 310 -4.93 -19.64 24.38
CA LYS A 310 -3.65 -18.94 24.53
C LYS A 310 -3.66 -17.60 23.77
N THR A 311 -4.18 -17.58 22.54
CA THR A 311 -4.35 -16.37 21.75
C THR A 311 -5.32 -15.39 22.41
N ARG A 312 -6.51 -15.85 22.84
CA ARG A 312 -7.48 -15.01 23.55
C ARG A 312 -6.90 -14.41 24.84
N ARG A 313 -6.12 -15.18 25.61
CA ARG A 313 -5.45 -14.70 26.82
C ARG A 313 -4.37 -13.65 26.49
N ARG A 314 -3.60 -13.85 25.43
CA ARG A 314 -2.59 -12.89 24.94
C ARG A 314 -3.24 -11.59 24.44
N VAL A 315 -4.29 -11.67 23.63
CA VAL A 315 -5.04 -10.51 23.13
C VAL A 315 -5.66 -9.73 24.30
N LYS A 316 -6.27 -10.41 25.28
CA LYS A 316 -6.82 -9.75 26.48
C LYS A 316 -5.73 -9.06 27.31
N SER A 317 -4.52 -9.64 27.39
CA SER A 317 -3.35 -9.01 28.02
C SER A 317 -2.81 -7.82 27.21
N LEU A 318 -2.79 -7.91 25.88
CA LEU A 318 -2.36 -6.84 24.99
C LEU A 318 -3.33 -5.65 25.03
N ASN A 319 -4.65 -5.89 25.00
CA ASN A 319 -5.65 -4.83 25.13
C ASN A 319 -5.44 -4.03 26.42
N ARG A 320 -5.18 -4.70 27.56
CA ARG A 320 -4.85 -4.01 28.82
C ARG A 320 -3.56 -3.20 28.71
N ALA A 321 -2.51 -3.74 28.08
CA ALA A 321 -1.24 -3.03 27.91
C ALA A 321 -1.38 -1.81 26.97
N VAL A 322 -2.11 -1.96 25.87
CA VAL A 322 -2.44 -0.88 24.91
C VAL A 322 -3.27 0.20 25.58
N SER A 323 -4.30 -0.15 26.36
CA SER A 323 -5.10 0.84 27.10
C SER A 323 -4.28 1.59 28.17
N VAL A 324 -3.29 0.94 28.79
CA VAL A 324 -2.36 1.62 29.71
C VAL A 324 -1.41 2.55 28.94
N LEU A 325 -0.90 2.12 27.79
CA LEU A 325 -0.02 2.92 26.94
C LEU A 325 -0.75 4.16 26.39
N GLN A 326 -1.96 3.98 25.87
CA GLN A 326 -2.82 5.07 25.37
C GLN A 326 -3.16 6.06 26.48
N ARG A 327 -3.51 5.60 27.69
CA ARG A 327 -3.73 6.49 28.84
C ARG A 327 -2.47 7.27 29.22
N LYS A 328 -1.31 6.61 29.28
CA LYS A 328 -0.03 7.29 29.55
C LYS A 328 0.33 8.29 28.46
N TYR A 329 0.09 7.95 27.20
CA TYR A 329 0.33 8.85 26.07
C TYR A 329 -0.57 10.08 26.13
N ARG A 330 -1.88 9.90 26.35
CA ARG A 330 -2.84 11.00 26.52
C ARG A 330 -2.48 11.88 27.72
N ALA A 331 -2.13 11.29 28.86
CA ALA A 331 -1.68 12.03 30.04
C ALA A 331 -0.41 12.84 29.75
N ARG A 332 0.58 12.24 29.07
CA ARG A 332 1.83 12.92 28.69
C ARG A 332 1.59 14.06 27.70
N ARG A 333 0.68 13.89 26.74
CA ARG A 333 0.28 14.96 25.81
C ARG A 333 -0.38 16.12 26.55
N LYS A 334 -1.28 15.83 27.49
CA LYS A 334 -1.92 16.85 28.33
C LYS A 334 -0.90 17.59 29.22
N GLU A 335 0.04 16.86 29.83
CA GLU A 335 1.10 17.44 30.64
C GLU A 335 2.04 18.34 29.81
N GLN A 336 2.42 17.92 28.59
CA GLN A 336 3.21 18.76 27.68
C GLN A 336 2.47 20.05 27.28
N GLN A 337 1.17 19.96 27.03
CA GLN A 337 0.36 21.13 26.70
C GLN A 337 0.27 22.09 27.90
N GLN A 338 -0.02 21.57 29.09
CA GLN A 338 -0.03 22.36 30.34
C GLN A 338 1.33 22.99 30.64
N GLN A 339 2.44 22.30 30.36
CA GLN A 339 3.79 22.85 30.51
C GLN A 339 4.05 24.01 29.54
N LYS A 340 3.62 23.88 28.28
CA LYS A 340 3.73 24.97 27.29
C LYS A 340 2.89 26.17 27.70
N GLU A 341 1.64 25.94 28.10
CA GLU A 341 0.76 27.01 28.60
C GLU A 341 1.37 27.68 29.84
N ALA A 342 1.89 26.91 30.79
CA ALA A 342 2.56 27.45 31.97
C ALA A 342 3.81 28.26 31.62
N GLN A 343 4.60 27.83 30.62
CA GLN A 343 5.75 28.59 30.14
C GLN A 343 5.33 29.92 29.53
N LEU A 344 4.30 29.94 28.68
CA LEU A 344 3.75 31.16 28.09
C LEU A 344 3.24 32.12 29.18
N TRP A 345 2.51 31.59 30.17
CA TRP A 345 2.06 32.39 31.33
C TRP A 345 3.23 32.94 32.15
N GLU A 346 4.30 32.16 32.33
CA GLU A 346 5.50 32.60 33.04
C GLU A 346 6.26 33.69 32.27
N GLU A 347 6.36 33.56 30.94
CA GLU A 347 6.96 34.56 30.05
C GLU A 347 6.15 35.86 30.04
N GLU A 348 4.82 35.77 29.92
CA GLU A 348 3.93 36.92 30.00
C GLU A 348 4.03 37.61 31.36
N LEU A 349 4.06 36.85 32.46
CA LEU A 349 4.26 37.42 33.79
C LEU A 349 5.63 38.11 33.92
N LYS A 350 6.70 37.51 33.38
CA LYS A 350 8.04 38.12 33.35
C LYS A 350 8.02 39.43 32.56
N TYR A 351 7.35 39.47 31.41
CA TYR A 351 7.18 40.65 30.60
C TYR A 351 6.42 41.74 31.36
N GLN A 352 5.27 41.41 31.96
CA GLN A 352 4.48 42.35 32.77
C GLN A 352 5.28 42.92 33.95
N VAL A 353 6.04 42.08 34.67
CA VAL A 353 6.92 42.52 35.76
C VAL A 353 8.02 43.44 35.22
N CYS A 354 8.61 43.13 34.07
CA CYS A 354 9.62 43.97 33.42
C CYS A 354 9.06 45.35 33.08
N VAL A 355 7.89 45.39 32.42
CA VAL A 355 7.19 46.63 32.05
C VAL A 355 6.82 47.44 33.30
N ARG A 356 6.25 46.81 34.33
CA ARG A 356 5.94 47.48 35.61
C ARG A 356 7.19 48.08 36.26
N ARG A 357 8.31 47.36 36.27
CA ARG A 357 9.59 47.86 36.78
C ARG A 357 10.13 49.02 35.93
N GLN A 358 10.00 48.96 34.61
CA GLN A 358 10.43 50.04 33.72
C GLN A 358 9.58 51.30 33.93
N GLN A 359 8.25 51.16 34.01
CA GLN A 359 7.34 52.25 34.30
C GLN A 359 7.61 52.86 35.67
N ALA A 360 7.82 52.03 36.71
CA ALA A 360 8.17 52.49 38.05
C ALA A 360 9.48 53.28 38.06
N ARG A 361 10.51 52.80 37.34
CA ARG A 361 11.78 53.54 37.16
C ARG A 361 11.58 54.88 36.46
N ARG A 362 10.82 54.91 35.35
CA ARG A 362 10.50 56.15 34.64
C ARG A 362 9.78 57.15 35.55
N ARG A 363 8.75 56.71 36.28
CA ARG A 363 8.02 57.55 37.24
C ARG A 363 8.92 58.05 38.38
N PHE A 364 9.82 57.20 38.89
CA PHE A 364 10.80 57.60 39.90
C PHE A 364 11.74 58.69 39.37
N HIS A 365 12.35 58.49 38.20
CA HIS A 365 13.24 59.48 37.59
C HIS A 365 12.51 60.79 37.24
N GLN A 366 11.25 60.72 36.81
CA GLN A 366 10.41 61.90 36.58
C GLN A 366 10.18 62.69 37.87
N LYS A 367 9.77 62.03 38.96
CA LYS A 367 9.60 62.68 40.28
C LYS A 367 10.91 63.27 40.81
N GLN A 368 12.02 62.54 40.66
CA GLN A 368 13.34 63.01 41.07
C GLN A 368 13.76 64.26 40.28
N ARG A 369 13.53 64.28 38.95
CA ARG A 369 13.79 65.45 38.11
C ARG A 369 12.94 66.65 38.54
N GLN A 370 11.65 66.45 38.80
CA GLN A 370 10.75 67.51 39.28
C GLN A 370 11.22 68.08 40.63
N LEU A 371 11.61 67.23 41.58
CA LEU A 371 12.15 67.66 42.87
C LEU A 371 13.45 68.47 42.72
N LEU A 372 14.37 68.01 41.88
CA LEU A 372 15.64 68.73 41.61
C LEU A 372 15.41 70.08 40.91
N GLN A 373 14.35 70.22 40.11
CA GLN A 373 13.97 71.50 39.49
C GLN A 373 13.41 72.51 40.49
N LEU A 374 12.83 72.05 41.60
CA LEU A 374 12.22 72.90 42.64
C LEU A 374 13.18 73.25 43.79
N LEU A 375 14.28 72.51 43.94
CA LEU A 375 15.22 72.69 45.05
C LEU A 375 16.16 73.90 44.82
N PRO A 376 16.45 74.69 45.86
CA PRO A 376 17.54 75.67 45.84
C PRO A 376 18.91 75.00 45.59
N ALA A 377 19.78 75.65 44.82
CA ALA A 377 21.05 75.07 44.35
C ALA A 377 22.00 74.68 45.50
N ASP A 378 21.96 75.39 46.63
CA ASP A 378 22.74 75.13 47.83
C ASP A 378 22.32 73.84 48.57
N GLN A 379 21.09 73.37 48.38
CA GLN A 379 20.53 72.19 49.05
C GLN A 379 20.64 70.90 48.23
N VAL A 380 20.97 71.00 46.94
CA VAL A 380 21.03 69.84 46.01
C VAL A 380 22.07 68.82 46.46
N GLN A 381 23.26 69.27 46.91
CA GLN A 381 24.35 68.36 47.30
C GLN A 381 24.00 67.55 48.56
N THR A 382 23.40 68.20 49.56
CA THR A 382 22.95 67.55 50.80
C THR A 382 21.89 66.49 50.52
N TYR A 383 20.94 66.79 49.62
CA TYR A 383 19.90 65.85 49.19
C TYR A 383 20.49 64.64 48.45
N LEU A 384 21.47 64.83 47.55
CA LEU A 384 22.13 63.74 46.83
C LEU A 384 22.91 62.83 47.80
N GLN A 385 23.60 63.39 48.78
CA GLN A 385 24.32 62.64 49.81
C GLN A 385 23.37 61.82 50.69
N GLU A 386 22.20 62.36 51.06
CA GLU A 386 21.16 61.57 51.73
C GLU A 386 20.64 60.42 50.86
N CYS A 387 20.47 60.64 49.56
CA CYS A 387 20.05 59.60 48.62
C CYS A 387 21.08 58.46 48.52
N GLU A 388 22.37 58.80 48.48
CA GLU A 388 23.48 57.82 48.51
C GLU A 388 23.48 57.02 49.81
N ASN A 389 23.34 57.69 50.95
CA ASN A 389 23.27 57.02 52.25
C ASN A 389 22.08 56.07 52.36
N ARG A 390 20.89 56.50 51.93
CA ARG A 390 19.69 55.64 51.90
C ARG A 390 19.86 54.47 50.93
N ALA A 391 20.46 54.69 49.77
CA ALA A 391 20.75 53.63 48.81
C ALA A 391 21.74 52.60 49.39
N ALA A 392 22.80 53.05 50.07
CA ALA A 392 23.77 52.18 50.74
C ALA A 392 23.09 51.28 51.79
N VAL A 393 22.20 51.82 52.62
CA VAL A 393 21.44 51.05 53.61
C VAL A 393 20.54 49.99 52.94
N VAL A 394 19.87 50.35 51.85
CA VAL A 394 19.04 49.39 51.09
C VAL A 394 19.91 48.28 50.49
N ILE A 395 21.01 48.62 49.82
CA ILE A 395 21.93 47.63 49.22
C ILE A 395 22.49 46.68 50.30
N GLN A 396 22.94 47.23 51.43
CA GLN A 396 23.48 46.45 52.54
C GLN A 396 22.41 45.53 53.15
N SER A 397 21.16 45.99 53.32
CA SER A 397 20.09 45.15 53.85
C SER A 397 19.71 44.00 52.90
N PHE A 398 19.66 44.25 51.58
CA PHE A 398 19.46 43.21 50.57
C PHE A 398 20.59 42.19 50.57
N TRP A 399 21.85 42.63 50.68
CA TRP A 399 23.00 41.75 50.78
C TRP A 399 22.94 40.88 52.04
N ARG A 400 22.62 41.48 53.21
CA ARG A 400 22.48 40.74 54.47
C ARG A 400 21.41 39.65 54.33
N GLY A 401 20.27 39.97 53.73
CA GLY A 401 19.21 39.01 53.44
C GLY A 401 19.62 37.92 52.43
N PHE A 402 20.37 38.27 51.38
CA PHE A 402 20.87 37.29 50.41
C PHE A 402 21.86 36.31 51.05
N ARG A 403 22.80 36.81 51.88
CA ARG A 403 23.74 35.98 52.62
C ARG A 403 23.00 35.00 53.53
N GLU A 404 22.03 35.48 54.29
CA GLU A 404 21.26 34.65 55.23
C GLU A 404 20.47 33.55 54.49
N ARG A 405 19.77 33.89 53.40
CA ARG A 405 19.06 32.90 52.58
C ARG A 405 19.99 31.86 51.97
N ARG A 406 21.20 32.26 51.57
CA ARG A 406 22.20 31.36 51.02
C ARG A 406 22.76 30.41 52.09
N HIS A 407 23.04 30.92 53.29
CA HIS A 407 23.40 30.08 54.43
C HIS A 407 22.29 29.10 54.78
N TYR A 408 21.05 29.58 54.96
CA TYR A 408 19.90 28.74 55.24
C TYR A 408 19.69 27.65 54.18
N SER A 409 19.76 28.01 52.89
CA SER A 409 19.63 27.05 51.78
C SER A 409 20.75 26.00 51.78
N SER A 410 21.98 26.40 52.09
CA SER A 410 23.11 25.48 52.24
C SER A 410 22.88 24.51 53.40
N THR A 411 22.54 25.06 54.58
CA THR A 411 22.25 24.28 55.80
C THR A 411 21.09 23.32 55.60
N GLN A 412 20.00 23.75 54.97
CA GLN A 412 18.84 22.91 54.68
C GLN A 412 19.18 21.77 53.72
N ARG A 413 20.00 22.04 52.68
CA ARG A 413 20.50 20.98 51.78
C ARG A 413 21.39 19.98 52.52
N HIS A 414 22.24 20.45 53.44
CA HIS A 414 23.07 19.58 54.28
C HIS A 414 22.21 18.73 55.25
N MET A 415 21.19 19.32 55.87
CA MET A 415 20.21 18.62 56.73
C MET A 415 19.45 17.55 55.94
N LEU A 416 18.90 17.88 54.76
CA LEU A 416 18.21 16.92 53.90
C LEU A 416 19.11 15.78 53.43
N ARG A 417 20.39 16.06 53.14
CA ARG A 417 21.37 15.01 52.83
C ARG A 417 21.64 14.11 54.03
N ARG A 418 21.81 14.67 55.22
CA ARG A 418 21.98 13.92 56.47
C ARG A 418 20.76 13.05 56.77
N GLU A 419 19.56 13.61 56.71
CA GLU A 419 18.33 12.84 56.92
C GLU A 419 18.16 11.71 55.89
N ARG A 420 18.44 11.97 54.61
CA ARG A 420 18.42 10.90 53.60
C ARG A 420 19.45 9.82 53.91
N ALA A 421 20.65 10.17 54.36
CA ALA A 421 21.66 9.19 54.76
C ALA A 421 21.21 8.37 55.98
N VAL A 422 20.66 9.03 57.01
CA VAL A 422 20.10 8.38 58.21
C VAL A 422 18.95 7.44 57.86
N ARG A 423 17.98 7.87 57.07
CA ARG A 423 16.86 7.02 56.62
C ARG A 423 17.35 5.82 55.80
N THR A 424 18.41 6.00 55.01
CA THR A 424 19.02 4.91 54.22
C THR A 424 19.71 3.88 55.13
N LEU A 425 20.44 4.35 56.15
CA LEU A 425 21.08 3.49 57.16
C LEU A 425 20.03 2.79 58.03
N GLN A 426 19.00 3.50 58.49
CA GLN A 426 17.89 2.92 59.27
C GLN A 426 17.13 1.85 58.49
N ARG A 427 16.87 2.06 57.20
CA ARG A 427 16.30 1.04 56.30
C ARG A 427 17.24 -0.15 56.14
N GLY A 428 18.54 0.09 55.96
CA GLY A 428 19.55 -0.97 55.89
C GLY A 428 19.58 -1.83 57.16
N VAL A 429 19.59 -1.19 58.34
CA VAL A 429 19.56 -1.87 59.64
C VAL A 429 18.24 -2.62 59.85
N HIS A 430 17.09 -2.02 59.51
CA HIS A 430 15.78 -2.71 59.59
C HIS A 430 15.71 -3.91 58.64
N THR A 431 16.21 -3.79 57.41
CA THR A 431 16.29 -4.94 56.50
C THR A 431 17.23 -6.02 57.03
N HIS A 432 18.32 -5.65 57.73
CA HIS A 432 19.29 -6.60 58.28
C HIS A 432 18.79 -7.28 59.57
N THR A 433 17.98 -6.59 60.40
CA THR A 433 17.33 -7.17 61.58
C THR A 433 16.11 -8.01 61.21
N SER A 434 15.31 -7.61 60.21
CA SER A 434 14.20 -8.43 59.69
C SER A 434 14.65 -9.70 58.97
N VAL A 435 15.81 -9.69 58.30
CA VAL A 435 16.35 -10.87 57.61
C VAL A 435 17.02 -11.87 58.58
N LYS A 436 17.51 -11.43 59.74
CA LYS A 436 18.05 -12.34 60.77
C LYS A 436 17.01 -13.20 61.48
N LEU A 437 15.73 -12.79 61.50
CA LEU A 437 14.63 -13.56 62.10
C LEU A 437 13.97 -14.57 61.15
N TYR A 438 14.32 -14.57 59.86
CA TYR A 438 13.65 -15.39 58.83
C TYR A 438 14.58 -16.39 58.13
N ILE A 439 15.81 -16.59 58.61
CA ILE A 439 16.75 -17.57 58.06
C ILE A 439 17.29 -18.45 59.21
N SER A 440 16.38 -19.19 59.82
CA SER A 440 16.69 -20.52 60.38
C SER A 440 16.14 -21.54 59.38
N ALA A 441 17.05 -22.38 58.89
CA ALA A 441 16.85 -23.47 57.93
C ALA A 441 16.44 -23.09 56.47
N ALA A 442 17.23 -23.58 55.51
CA ALA A 442 16.95 -23.67 54.07
C ALA A 442 17.09 -22.43 53.15
N GLY A 443 17.89 -21.41 53.53
CA GLY A 443 18.07 -20.18 52.71
C GLY A 443 19.36 -20.05 51.88
N TYR A 444 20.33 -20.97 51.99
CA TYR A 444 21.69 -20.72 51.46
C TYR A 444 21.90 -21.08 49.97
N CYS A 445 21.02 -21.86 49.34
CA CYS A 445 21.16 -22.20 47.91
C CYS A 445 20.48 -21.19 46.96
N LEU A 446 19.38 -20.57 47.37
CA LEU A 446 18.64 -19.60 46.54
C LEU A 446 19.32 -18.22 46.47
N LEU A 447 20.04 -17.81 47.52
CA LEU A 447 20.77 -16.54 47.51
C LEU A 447 21.97 -16.53 46.56
N ARG A 448 22.64 -17.69 46.36
CA ARG A 448 23.80 -17.79 45.47
C ARG A 448 23.40 -17.70 43.99
N LEU A 449 22.24 -18.24 43.63
CA LEU A 449 21.68 -18.14 42.28
C LEU A 449 21.15 -16.73 41.96
N LEU A 450 20.52 -16.06 42.92
CA LEU A 450 20.04 -14.68 42.73
C LEU A 450 21.19 -13.66 42.65
N PHE A 451 22.28 -13.86 43.41
CA PHE A 451 23.47 -12.99 43.32
C PHE A 451 24.20 -13.16 41.98
N CYS A 452 24.27 -14.39 41.46
CA CYS A 452 24.87 -14.68 40.15
C CYS A 452 24.04 -14.07 39.00
N PHE A 453 22.71 -14.17 39.06
CA PHE A 453 21.82 -13.54 38.08
C PHE A 453 21.89 -12.00 38.10
N PHE A 454 22.03 -11.39 39.27
CA PHE A 454 22.14 -9.93 39.39
C PHE A 454 23.49 -9.40 38.86
N GLN A 455 24.59 -10.13 39.07
CA GLN A 455 25.90 -9.77 38.52
C GLN A 455 25.96 -9.94 37.00
N VAL A 456 25.40 -11.02 36.43
CA VAL A 456 25.33 -11.24 34.98
C VAL A 456 24.46 -10.18 34.30
N ARG A 457 23.33 -9.79 34.92
CA ARG A 457 22.45 -8.74 34.38
C ARG A 457 23.13 -7.36 34.40
N ARG A 458 23.92 -7.06 35.43
CA ARG A 458 24.72 -5.82 35.53
C ARG A 458 25.92 -5.83 34.56
N PHE A 459 26.55 -6.98 34.34
CA PHE A 459 27.60 -7.16 33.33
C PHE A 459 27.07 -7.01 31.90
N LEU A 460 25.91 -7.61 31.60
CA LEU A 460 25.23 -7.47 30.31
C LEU A 460 24.70 -6.05 30.09
N GLN A 461 24.24 -5.35 31.13
CA GLN A 461 23.92 -3.91 31.03
C GLN A 461 25.16 -3.06 30.74
N LYS A 462 26.30 -3.32 31.40
CA LYS A 462 27.57 -2.64 31.11
C LYS A 462 28.07 -2.93 29.69
N ARG A 463 27.94 -4.17 29.20
CA ARG A 463 28.29 -4.54 27.82
C ARG A 463 27.31 -4.01 26.77
N ARG A 464 26.02 -3.89 27.09
CA ARG A 464 25.04 -3.21 26.22
C ARG A 464 25.34 -1.72 26.14
N ALA A 465 25.62 -1.05 27.26
CA ALA A 465 26.03 0.36 27.27
C ALA A 465 27.36 0.61 26.52
N ALA A 466 28.29 -0.35 26.51
CA ALA A 466 29.55 -0.27 25.77
C ALA A 466 29.46 -0.71 24.29
N LYS A 467 28.36 -1.34 23.87
CA LYS A 467 28.12 -1.82 22.48
C LYS A 467 27.05 -1.03 21.73
N VAL A 468 26.42 -0.02 22.35
CA VAL A 468 25.66 0.98 21.60
C VAL A 468 26.71 1.79 20.82
N PRO A 469 26.74 1.75 19.47
CA PRO A 469 27.52 2.72 18.72
C PRO A 469 27.05 4.09 19.19
N PRO A 470 27.93 5.09 19.42
CA PRO A 470 27.46 6.43 19.73
C PRO A 470 26.52 6.85 18.60
N LEU A 471 25.21 6.84 18.87
CA LEU A 471 24.27 7.59 18.06
C LEU A 471 24.83 9.00 18.06
N PRO A 472 25.20 9.58 16.91
CA PRO A 472 25.62 10.96 16.90
C PRO A 472 24.50 11.74 17.57
N PRO A 473 24.79 12.55 18.60
CA PRO A 473 23.79 13.48 19.09
C PRO A 473 23.28 14.23 17.87
N PHE A 474 21.96 14.28 17.71
CA PHE A 474 21.30 15.18 16.78
C PHE A 474 22.10 16.49 16.71
N TRP A 475 22.48 16.87 15.49
CA TRP A 475 23.43 17.91 15.09
C TRP A 475 23.04 19.33 15.56
N ILE A 476 22.79 19.54 16.84
CA ILE A 476 22.43 20.82 17.43
C ILE A 476 23.27 21.01 18.70
N GLY A 477 24.36 21.77 18.55
CA GLY A 477 25.05 22.40 19.68
C GLY A 477 26.31 21.68 20.19
N GLN A 478 27.36 21.60 19.38
CA GLN A 478 28.72 21.45 19.90
C GLN A 478 29.08 22.72 20.71
N LYS A 479 29.53 22.54 21.97
CA LYS A 479 30.17 23.62 22.74
C LYS A 479 31.45 24.03 22.02
N GLY A 480 31.47 25.21 21.41
CA GLY A 480 32.64 25.75 20.72
C GLY A 480 32.35 26.33 19.32
N LEU A 481 31.17 26.05 18.75
CA LEU A 481 30.68 26.78 17.57
C LEU A 481 29.95 28.05 18.02
N THR A 482 30.70 29.02 18.54
CA THR A 482 30.22 30.41 18.60
C THR A 482 30.10 30.95 17.17
N ASP A 483 29.24 31.94 16.93
CA ASP A 483 29.07 32.50 15.58
C ASP A 483 30.38 33.09 15.02
N SER A 484 31.27 33.54 15.91
CA SER A 484 32.65 33.91 15.58
C SER A 484 33.49 32.74 15.04
N ARG A 485 33.37 31.54 15.62
CA ARG A 485 34.08 30.35 15.15
C ARG A 485 33.48 29.81 13.85
N ARG A 486 32.18 30.00 13.66
CA ARG A 486 31.46 29.65 12.44
C ARG A 486 31.91 30.54 11.27
N ALA A 487 32.04 31.84 11.51
CA ALA A 487 32.59 32.78 10.53
C ALA A 487 34.05 32.48 10.18
N GLU A 488 34.88 32.13 11.17
CA GLU A 488 36.27 31.73 10.93
C GLU A 488 36.38 30.44 10.10
N LEU A 489 35.54 29.44 10.40
CA LEU A 489 35.50 28.19 9.62
C LEU A 489 34.98 28.42 8.19
N ASN A 490 33.97 29.28 8.01
CA ASN A 490 33.53 29.69 6.67
C ASN A 490 34.67 30.37 5.91
N ARG A 491 35.40 31.30 6.55
CA ARG A 491 36.54 31.97 5.92
C ARG A 491 37.61 30.96 5.47
N GLN A 492 37.89 29.94 6.29
CA GLN A 492 38.85 28.87 5.95
C GLN A 492 38.36 27.99 4.79
N VAL A 493 37.06 27.73 4.71
CA VAL A 493 36.45 26.98 3.60
C VAL A 493 36.49 27.81 2.33
N ASP A 494 36.15 29.10 2.40
CA ASP A 494 36.19 30.02 1.24
C ASP A 494 37.62 30.18 0.72
N GLU A 495 38.61 30.29 1.61
CA GLU A 495 40.03 30.35 1.27
C GLU A 495 40.52 29.02 0.65
N TYR A 496 40.01 27.87 1.10
CA TYR A 496 40.29 26.57 0.51
C TYR A 496 39.65 26.39 -0.87
N ILE A 497 38.41 26.84 -1.06
CA ILE A 497 37.70 26.80 -2.34
C ILE A 497 38.35 27.73 -3.36
N ALA A 498 38.77 28.93 -2.94
CA ALA A 498 39.49 29.87 -3.79
C ALA A 498 40.84 29.32 -4.26
N THR A 499 41.50 28.49 -3.44
CA THR A 499 42.77 27.83 -3.80
C THR A 499 42.59 26.53 -4.58
N HIS A 500 41.39 25.92 -4.55
CA HIS A 500 41.07 24.65 -5.22
C HIS A 500 39.81 24.77 -6.08
N GLN A 501 39.83 25.68 -7.06
CA GLN A 501 38.72 25.85 -8.01
C GLN A 501 38.49 24.56 -8.83
N SER A 502 37.27 24.04 -8.81
CA SER A 502 36.89 22.85 -9.58
C SER A 502 36.79 23.18 -11.07
N PHE A 503 37.54 22.48 -11.93
CA PHE A 503 37.53 22.68 -13.38
C PHE A 503 36.25 22.17 -14.10
N ARG A 504 35.29 21.58 -13.39
CA ARG A 504 34.13 20.89 -14.01
C ARG A 504 32.84 21.70 -14.06
N VAL A 505 32.67 22.72 -13.22
CA VAL A 505 31.43 23.52 -13.12
C VAL A 505 31.80 24.94 -12.68
N SER A 506 31.27 25.95 -13.35
CA SER A 506 31.52 27.34 -12.99
C SER A 506 30.80 27.73 -11.68
N PRO A 507 31.29 28.72 -10.91
CA PRO A 507 30.60 29.19 -9.70
C PRO A 507 29.19 29.74 -9.99
N GLU A 508 28.97 30.29 -11.18
CA GLU A 508 27.66 30.74 -11.66
C GLU A 508 26.71 29.56 -11.90
N GLU A 509 27.17 28.49 -12.56
CA GLU A 509 26.38 27.26 -12.77
C GLU A 509 26.01 26.59 -11.44
N CYS A 510 26.93 26.56 -10.48
CA CYS A 510 26.64 26.09 -9.12
C CYS A 510 25.57 26.94 -8.43
N SER A 511 25.58 28.26 -8.62
CA SER A 511 24.58 29.17 -8.05
C SER A 511 23.20 28.97 -8.68
N CYS A 512 23.15 28.82 -10.02
CA CYS A 512 21.91 28.52 -10.74
C CYS A 512 21.31 27.18 -10.31
N LEU A 513 22.13 26.13 -10.19
CA LEU A 513 21.69 24.82 -9.69
C LEU A 513 21.18 24.91 -8.25
N HIS A 514 21.79 25.74 -7.40
CA HIS A 514 21.32 25.94 -6.04
C HIS A 514 19.94 26.61 -6.00
N GLU A 515 19.72 27.64 -6.82
CA GLU A 515 18.41 28.30 -6.95
C GLU A 515 17.34 27.36 -7.49
N GLU A 516 17.66 26.56 -8.51
CA GLU A 516 16.76 25.57 -9.09
C GLU A 516 16.32 24.52 -8.06
N VAL A 517 17.27 23.99 -7.28
CA VAL A 517 16.98 23.04 -6.19
C VAL A 517 16.15 23.68 -5.08
N GLN A 518 16.39 24.95 -4.73
CA GLN A 518 15.55 25.67 -3.75
C GLN A 518 14.10 25.83 -4.24
N LEU A 519 13.91 26.14 -5.52
CA LEU A 519 12.57 26.25 -6.11
C LEU A 519 11.84 24.90 -6.15
N LEU A 520 12.54 23.82 -6.49
CA LEU A 520 11.99 22.46 -6.44
C LEU A 520 11.62 22.03 -5.02
N LEU A 521 12.43 22.41 -4.02
CA LEU A 521 12.10 22.13 -2.63
C LEU A 521 10.83 22.87 -2.19
N LEU A 522 10.68 24.15 -2.58
CA LEU A 522 9.49 24.94 -2.27
C LEU A 522 8.23 24.35 -2.92
N SER A 523 8.31 23.88 -4.16
CA SER A 523 7.17 23.27 -4.85
C SER A 523 6.75 21.95 -4.19
N VAL A 524 7.69 21.11 -3.77
CA VAL A 524 7.41 19.87 -3.03
C VAL A 524 6.79 20.16 -1.66
N LEU A 525 7.28 21.17 -0.94
CA LEU A 525 6.72 21.55 0.37
C LEU A 525 5.29 22.11 0.26
N GLN A 526 4.99 22.88 -0.79
CA GLN A 526 3.64 23.36 -1.07
C GLN A 526 2.69 22.22 -1.45
N THR A 527 3.16 21.31 -2.30
CA THR A 527 2.40 20.11 -2.72
C THR A 527 2.10 19.20 -1.53
N GLY A 528 3.08 19.01 -0.63
CA GLY A 528 2.89 18.23 0.60
C GLY A 528 1.93 18.87 1.62
N ALA A 529 1.71 20.20 1.58
CA ALA A 529 0.66 20.84 2.38
C ALA A 529 -0.74 20.62 1.80
N GLN A 530 -0.87 20.68 0.47
CA GLN A 530 -2.12 20.39 -0.23
C GLN A 530 -2.53 18.93 -0.08
N GLN A 531 -1.59 17.99 -0.24
CA GLN A 531 -1.83 16.55 -0.03
C GLN A 531 -2.34 16.26 1.39
N ARG A 532 -1.74 16.86 2.42
CA ARG A 532 -2.21 16.70 3.81
C ARG A 532 -3.61 17.26 4.05
N MET A 533 -3.98 18.35 3.37
CA MET A 533 -5.35 18.87 3.44
C MET A 533 -6.35 17.95 2.75
N GLU A 534 -5.98 17.40 1.59
CA GLU A 534 -6.83 16.44 0.87
C GLU A 534 -6.99 15.13 1.65
N GLU A 535 -5.91 14.61 2.26
CA GLU A 535 -5.96 13.46 3.17
C GLU A 535 -6.91 13.70 4.35
N GLN A 536 -6.83 14.87 5.00
CA GLN A 536 -7.75 15.24 6.08
C GLN A 536 -9.20 15.36 5.61
N ARG A 537 -9.42 15.87 4.39
CA ARG A 537 -10.75 15.96 3.78
C ARG A 537 -11.32 14.57 3.51
N VAL A 538 -10.53 13.67 2.95
CA VAL A 538 -10.92 12.27 2.69
C VAL A 538 -11.21 11.54 3.99
N GLU A 539 -10.38 11.69 5.03
CA GLU A 539 -10.62 11.11 6.34
C GLU A 539 -11.94 11.61 6.97
N ALA A 540 -12.23 12.91 6.85
CA ALA A 540 -13.48 13.48 7.33
C ALA A 540 -14.70 12.95 6.56
N LEU A 541 -14.59 12.80 5.23
CA LEU A 541 -15.64 12.21 4.40
C LEU A 541 -15.87 10.73 4.75
N LEU A 542 -14.81 9.95 4.93
CA LEU A 542 -14.90 8.55 5.34
C LEU A 542 -15.56 8.41 6.72
N ALA A 543 -15.20 9.27 7.67
CA ALA A 543 -15.83 9.30 8.99
C ALA A 543 -17.34 9.61 8.87
N HIS A 544 -17.71 10.59 8.05
CA HIS A 544 -19.10 10.94 7.80
C HIS A 544 -19.88 9.77 7.18
N VAL A 545 -19.35 9.13 6.14
CA VAL A 545 -19.97 7.95 5.51
C VAL A 545 -20.12 6.81 6.50
N HIS A 546 -19.12 6.56 7.35
CA HIS A 546 -19.19 5.50 8.35
C HIS A 546 -20.33 5.76 9.36
N THR A 547 -20.47 6.99 9.85
CA THR A 547 -21.59 7.37 10.72
C THR A 547 -22.94 7.19 10.04
N GLN A 548 -23.07 7.56 8.76
CA GLN A 548 -24.32 7.35 8.01
C GLN A 548 -24.65 5.86 7.83
N LEU A 549 -23.64 5.02 7.57
CA LEU A 549 -23.81 3.57 7.47
C LEU A 549 -24.22 2.93 8.80
N GLU A 550 -23.67 3.40 9.92
CA GLU A 550 -24.08 2.93 11.25
C GLU A 550 -25.53 3.31 11.55
N LEU A 551 -25.95 4.54 11.21
CA LEU A 551 -27.35 4.97 11.33
C LEU A 551 -28.29 4.09 10.50
N LEU A 552 -27.92 3.78 9.24
CA LEU A 552 -28.72 2.92 8.38
C LEU A 552 -28.76 1.46 8.84
N ARG A 553 -27.65 0.94 9.36
CA ARG A 553 -27.59 -0.43 9.91
C ARG A 553 -28.49 -0.58 11.12
N ASP A 554 -28.54 0.44 11.96
CA ASP A 554 -29.27 0.44 13.22
C ASP A 554 -30.70 1.04 13.04
N ALA A 555 -31.19 1.11 11.80
CA ALA A 555 -32.49 1.68 11.47
C ALA A 555 -33.66 0.87 12.04
N PRO A 556 -34.60 1.49 12.77
CA PRO A 556 -35.76 0.81 13.31
C PRO A 556 -36.70 0.32 12.19
N PRO A 557 -37.41 -0.82 12.39
CA PRO A 557 -38.37 -1.31 11.43
C PRO A 557 -39.54 -0.32 11.29
N LEU A 558 -40.08 -0.17 10.06
CA LEU A 558 -41.13 0.79 9.70
C LEU A 558 -42.40 0.75 10.58
N SER A 559 -42.63 -0.36 11.28
CA SER A 559 -43.75 -0.52 12.22
C SER A 559 -43.58 0.22 13.56
N VAL A 560 -42.37 0.68 13.90
CA VAL A 560 -42.02 1.27 15.20
C VAL A 560 -41.45 2.70 15.06
N VAL A 561 -41.24 3.18 13.83
CA VAL A 561 -40.61 4.49 13.53
C VAL A 561 -41.48 5.65 14.02
N THR A 562 -40.88 6.57 14.78
CA THR A 562 -41.50 7.86 15.14
C THR A 562 -41.04 9.00 14.22
N GLU A 563 -41.77 10.12 14.15
CA GLU A 563 -41.37 11.29 13.35
C GLU A 563 -39.97 11.81 13.71
N THR A 564 -39.61 11.76 15.00
CA THR A 564 -38.29 12.14 15.49
C THR A 564 -37.17 11.19 15.03
N ASP A 565 -37.48 9.91 14.84
CA ASP A 565 -36.52 8.95 14.29
C ASP A 565 -36.31 9.21 12.80
N ALA A 566 -37.37 9.56 12.06
CA ALA A 566 -37.31 9.89 10.64
C ALA A 566 -36.44 11.14 10.37
N ASP A 567 -36.52 12.16 11.22
CA ASP A 567 -35.69 13.36 11.12
C ASP A 567 -34.19 13.07 11.26
N THR A 568 -33.82 11.98 11.95
CA THR A 568 -32.42 11.55 12.13
C THR A 568 -31.81 11.01 10.83
N PHE A 569 -32.64 10.57 9.87
CA PHE A 569 -32.21 10.09 8.55
C PHE A 569 -32.21 11.18 7.46
N LEU A 570 -32.60 12.41 7.80
CA LEU A 570 -32.53 13.53 6.87
C LEU A 570 -31.08 13.99 6.69
N SER A 571 -30.76 14.41 5.45
CA SER A 571 -29.48 15.05 5.20
C SER A 571 -29.37 16.34 6.04
N PRO A 572 -28.23 16.60 6.72
CA PRO A 572 -28.01 17.86 7.42
C PRO A 572 -27.96 19.06 6.45
N SER A 573 -27.83 18.82 5.15
CA SER A 573 -27.95 19.82 4.10
C SER A 573 -29.42 20.01 3.70
N GLY A 574 -30.01 21.12 4.15
CA GLY A 574 -31.41 21.49 3.84
C GLY A 574 -31.79 21.42 2.36
N PRO A 575 -30.97 21.92 1.40
CA PRO A 575 -31.26 21.82 -0.02
C PRO A 575 -31.32 20.37 -0.55
N VAL A 576 -30.47 19.49 -0.01
CA VAL A 576 -30.43 18.07 -0.41
C VAL A 576 -31.64 17.34 0.16
N ALA A 577 -32.01 17.62 1.42
CA ALA A 577 -33.20 17.07 2.05
C ALA A 577 -34.49 17.51 1.34
N ALA A 578 -34.59 18.79 0.96
CA ALA A 578 -35.73 19.31 0.20
C ALA A 578 -35.86 18.62 -1.17
N ARG A 579 -34.76 18.52 -1.92
CA ARG A 579 -34.75 17.84 -3.23
C ARG A 579 -35.10 16.36 -3.13
N ALA A 580 -34.59 15.67 -2.11
CA ALA A 580 -34.93 14.27 -1.88
C ALA A 580 -36.43 14.08 -1.59
N ARG A 581 -37.02 15.01 -0.82
CA ARG A 581 -38.47 15.04 -0.55
C ARG A 581 -39.29 15.28 -1.81
N ASP A 582 -38.88 16.24 -2.64
CA ASP A 582 -39.56 16.54 -3.90
C ASP A 582 -39.51 15.37 -4.88
N ALA A 583 -38.35 14.71 -4.99
CA ALA A 583 -38.19 13.51 -5.81
C ALA A 583 -39.07 12.34 -5.29
N HIS A 584 -39.13 12.14 -3.98
CA HIS A 584 -39.99 11.13 -3.39
C HIS A 584 -41.48 11.41 -3.65
N ASN A 585 -41.90 12.67 -3.49
CA ASN A 585 -43.25 13.10 -3.81
C ASN A 585 -43.57 12.90 -5.29
N ALA A 586 -42.64 13.18 -6.21
CA ALA A 586 -42.81 12.92 -7.62
C ALA A 586 -43.01 11.42 -7.93
N ILE A 587 -42.24 10.53 -7.28
CA ILE A 587 -42.41 9.07 -7.41
C ILE A 587 -43.79 8.63 -6.90
N LEU A 588 -44.23 9.16 -5.77
CA LEU A 588 -45.56 8.87 -5.23
C LEU A 588 -46.67 9.33 -6.17
N GLN A 589 -46.53 10.50 -6.79
CA GLN A 589 -47.49 10.98 -7.78
C GLN A 589 -47.47 10.13 -9.04
N ALA A 590 -46.29 9.75 -9.54
CA ALA A 590 -46.14 8.86 -10.70
C ALA A 590 -46.82 7.49 -10.45
N SER A 591 -46.67 6.92 -9.25
CA SER A 591 -47.32 5.65 -8.88
C SER A 591 -48.86 5.70 -8.83
N ARG A 592 -49.44 6.90 -8.78
CA ARG A 592 -50.89 7.12 -8.82
C ARG A 592 -51.41 7.30 -10.25
N LEU A 593 -50.51 7.48 -11.22
CA LEU A 593 -50.88 7.59 -12.63
C LEU A 593 -51.13 6.21 -13.23
N PRO A 594 -52.07 6.10 -14.19
CA PRO A 594 -52.28 4.86 -14.89
C PRO A 594 -51.03 4.39 -15.65
N TRP A 595 -50.80 3.07 -15.70
CA TRP A 595 -49.57 2.46 -16.21
C TRP A 595 -49.15 2.94 -17.61
N TRP A 596 -50.10 3.30 -18.49
CA TRP A 596 -49.81 3.79 -19.84
C TRP A 596 -49.16 5.18 -19.88
N ARG A 597 -49.30 6.01 -18.84
CA ARG A 597 -48.57 7.28 -18.73
C ARG A 597 -47.13 7.10 -18.21
N MET A 598 -46.78 5.94 -17.67
CA MET A 598 -45.43 5.62 -17.21
C MET A 598 -44.52 5.04 -18.32
N LEU A 599 -45.06 4.79 -19.52
CA LEU A 599 -44.32 4.21 -20.65
C LEU A 599 -43.41 5.19 -21.41
N GLY A 600 -43.56 6.50 -21.21
CA GLY A 600 -42.77 7.52 -21.91
C GLY A 600 -41.36 7.76 -21.34
N ASP A 601 -41.10 7.32 -20.11
CA ASP A 601 -39.88 7.67 -19.36
C ASP A 601 -38.79 6.58 -19.37
N THR A 602 -39.03 5.42 -19.98
CA THR A 602 -38.07 4.29 -19.95
C THR A 602 -36.96 4.36 -21.00
N ASP A 603 -37.05 5.25 -21.99
CA ASP A 603 -36.13 5.27 -23.14
C ASP A 603 -35.00 6.33 -23.03
N ALA A 604 -34.93 7.07 -21.93
CA ALA A 604 -33.79 7.94 -21.62
C ALA A 604 -32.91 7.29 -20.55
N GLY A 605 -31.78 6.72 -20.97
CA GLY A 605 -30.79 6.12 -20.08
C GLY A 605 -30.39 7.06 -18.93
N HIS A 606 -30.39 6.52 -17.71
CA HIS A 606 -29.77 7.10 -16.51
C HIS A 606 -29.94 8.62 -16.36
N VAL A 607 -31.16 9.05 -16.03
CA VAL A 607 -31.39 10.43 -15.60
C VAL A 607 -30.85 10.60 -14.18
N ASN A 608 -29.73 11.31 -14.07
CA ASN A 608 -29.23 11.90 -12.83
C ASN A 608 -30.38 12.56 -12.03
N PRO A 609 -30.58 12.27 -10.74
CA PRO A 609 -31.58 12.96 -9.90
C PRO A 609 -31.18 14.40 -9.54
N LEU A 610 -30.35 15.05 -10.36
CA LEU A 610 -29.86 16.41 -10.15
C LEU A 610 -30.32 17.45 -11.18
N GLY A 611 -31.10 17.07 -12.21
CA GLY A 611 -31.64 18.00 -13.20
C GLY A 611 -33.15 18.15 -13.08
N SER A 612 -33.61 19.31 -12.61
CA SER A 612 -35.03 19.71 -12.58
C SER A 612 -35.37 20.43 -13.88
N THR A 613 -36.42 20.01 -14.60
CA THR A 613 -37.03 20.91 -15.62
C THR A 613 -38.51 20.69 -15.93
N HIS A 614 -39.22 19.71 -15.37
CA HIS A 614 -40.63 19.42 -15.74
C HIS A 614 -41.64 19.48 -14.59
N VAL A 615 -41.55 20.51 -13.75
CA VAL A 615 -42.52 20.72 -12.66
C VAL A 615 -43.64 21.75 -12.97
N PRO A 616 -43.46 22.79 -13.83
CA PRO A 616 -44.52 23.79 -13.99
C PRO A 616 -45.79 23.31 -14.72
N GLU A 617 -45.69 22.34 -15.64
CA GLU A 617 -46.84 21.91 -16.47
C GLU A 617 -47.80 20.94 -15.74
N LEU A 618 -47.36 20.32 -14.64
CA LEU A 618 -48.16 19.30 -13.93
C LEU A 618 -49.03 19.87 -12.81
N GLU A 619 -48.75 21.09 -12.34
CA GLU A 619 -49.57 21.78 -11.32
C GLU A 619 -50.86 22.40 -11.93
N GLU A 620 -50.91 22.65 -13.24
CA GLU A 620 -52.10 23.22 -13.91
C GLU A 620 -53.19 22.18 -14.22
N GLU A 621 -52.86 20.89 -14.42
CA GLU A 621 -53.84 19.85 -14.80
C GLU A 621 -54.49 19.12 -13.61
N LEU A 622 -53.84 19.07 -12.45
CA LEU A 622 -54.35 18.39 -11.26
C LEU A 622 -54.80 19.44 -10.24
N GLY A 623 -56.00 19.96 -10.48
CA GLY A 623 -56.68 20.97 -9.66
C GLY A 623 -56.30 20.89 -8.19
N GLY A 624 -55.71 21.99 -7.70
CA GLY A 624 -55.11 22.10 -6.39
C GLY A 624 -55.92 21.45 -5.28
N LEU A 625 -55.43 20.31 -4.79
CA LEU A 625 -55.78 19.80 -3.48
C LEU A 625 -54.61 20.05 -2.54
N TYR A 626 -54.61 21.29 -2.04
CA TYR A 626 -53.98 21.70 -0.81
C TYR A 626 -54.50 20.83 0.35
N ILE A 627 -53.63 20.07 1.00
CA ILE A 627 -53.87 19.53 2.35
C ILE A 627 -52.71 20.02 3.21
N GLY A 628 -53.04 20.88 4.18
CA GLY A 628 -52.15 21.73 4.98
C GLY A 628 -51.00 21.02 5.69
N GLY A 629 -49.95 21.70 6.16
CA GLY A 629 -49.83 23.11 6.50
C GLY A 629 -49.56 23.22 8.01
N THR A 630 -48.31 23.47 8.40
CA THR A 630 -48.01 24.30 9.58
C THR A 630 -47.01 25.38 9.14
N VAL A 631 -47.46 26.62 9.33
CA VAL A 631 -46.86 27.86 8.84
C VAL A 631 -45.71 28.26 9.76
N ALA A 632 -44.53 28.45 9.20
CA ALA A 632 -43.45 29.17 9.85
C ALA A 632 -43.62 30.67 9.59
N ASP A 633 -43.75 31.45 10.66
CA ASP A 633 -43.70 32.91 10.66
C ASP A 633 -42.37 33.39 10.07
N LYS A 634 -42.42 34.00 8.89
CA LYS A 634 -41.30 34.75 8.29
C LYS A 634 -41.35 36.18 8.80
N LYS A 635 -40.44 36.55 9.71
CA LYS A 635 -40.03 37.95 9.86
C LYS A 635 -38.91 38.25 8.86
N GLN A 636 -39.22 39.16 7.94
CA GLN A 636 -38.24 39.89 7.14
C GLN A 636 -37.20 40.56 8.03
N THR A 637 -35.93 40.45 7.63
CA THR A 637 -34.94 41.50 7.90
C THR A 637 -34.26 41.85 6.59
N GLN A 638 -34.58 43.05 6.13
CA GLN A 638 -33.90 43.78 5.07
C GLN A 638 -32.42 43.93 5.38
N VAL A 639 -31.63 43.80 4.33
CA VAL A 639 -30.23 44.20 4.25
C VAL A 639 -30.21 45.71 4.02
N ASP A 640 -29.65 46.46 4.95
CA ASP A 640 -29.18 47.83 4.69
C ASP A 640 -27.67 47.80 4.49
N GLU A 641 -27.26 48.18 3.29
CA GLU A 641 -25.93 48.70 2.98
C GLU A 641 -25.69 49.99 3.80
N VAL A 642 -24.60 50.06 4.57
CA VAL A 642 -23.88 51.33 4.74
C VAL A 642 -22.37 51.10 4.77
N LYS A 643 -21.74 51.89 3.91
CA LYS A 643 -20.33 52.17 3.62
C LYS A 643 -19.38 52.35 4.81
N LEU A 644 -18.10 52.15 4.46
CA LEU A 644 -16.80 52.50 5.06
C LEU A 644 -16.12 51.41 5.90
#